data_AF-A0A662XZ01-F1
#
_entry.id   AF-A0A662XZ01-F1
#
_cell.length_a   1.000
_cell.length_b   1.000
_cell.length_c   1.000
_cell.angle_alpha   90.00
_cell.angle_beta   90.00
_cell.angle_gamma   90.00
#
_symmetry.space_group_name_H-M   'P 1'
#
loop_
_entity.id
_entity.type
_entity.pdbx_description
1 polymer ?
#
loop_
_entity_poly.entity_id
_entity_poly.type
_entity_poly.pdbx_seq_one_letter_code
_entity_poly.pdbx_strand_id
1 'polypeptide(L)'
;VPTIAWNGDGMEVDYKAHDGIPEEIYNAAMLRDGEHCLEECKRIGFPVMIKASEGGGGKGIRKVQEESQVMSAWEAVRGEIPGSPIFVMKLAPKSRHLEVQLLADTYGNAIALSGRDCSVQRRHQKIVEEGPVLAPSQEVWEKMMRAATRLAQEVEYVNAGTVEYLFSELPEDNGNSFFFLELNPRLQVEHPVTEMITHVNLPAAQLQVAMGIPLHCIPDVRRLYMKDGFGTAPIDFEVEKQAPPHGHVIAARITAEDPNAGFQPTSGAIEELNFRSTPDVWGYFSVDSSGQVHEFADSQIGHLFSWSKSRDKARKNMILALKELSIRGDIHTTVEYIVNMMESDDFKYNRISTSWLDERISHHNEVRLQGRPEPLMVVLVGAVCCAYQSSNSRQEEYVSQLERGQLPPNDLLSQTEALELIYEGIKYNIKACRSGPIQFTLFCNDSYVQVEIRTLSDGGFLVLLNGKSHVAYATKEAQGLRLVVDSHTCVFTKEYDPTRLVTNTAGKLARYLVDDGASLRRGMPYAEIEVMKMYMPLLTPEAGVIRLLKSEGAVLAPGDCIAAMELDDPSCVKKSDVYMGKLPSTKSGNGNSTKSVHKMRKAQTVLQGVLQGYFAPEDLSHTALTDLFQVLKDPLLPVEEIKEAMSSLAGRIPLEVFAKITDKIQSFKKQVAEEPAASHEFNVAEVIAILEEYKTTLSTDRQRSDFEASVLTLRDIADKYKHGLQSGEEAVLTELINEYFTVETVYANSHNIEDVVLALRQQHSADLNKVFSISRSHVALDTKNKLLLQLLAQMARGAAAAPRKSSKTAAFVPLLEKLANFKENQYSLVALEARQLMIDNKMPSYRDRLS
;
A
#
# COMPACT_ATOMS: atom_id res chain seq x y z
N VAL A 1 2.72 -48.83 12.68
CA VAL A 1 1.85 -47.67 12.33
C VAL A 1 1.50 -47.82 10.84
N PRO A 2 0.26 -47.59 10.37
CA PRO A 2 -0.06 -47.74 8.95
C PRO A 2 0.81 -46.80 8.10
N THR A 3 1.42 -47.29 7.03
CA THR A 3 2.17 -46.48 6.05
C THR A 3 1.45 -46.52 4.72
N ILE A 4 1.65 -45.49 3.89
CA ILE A 4 1.17 -45.51 2.52
C ILE A 4 2.04 -46.45 1.68
N ALA A 5 1.47 -47.01 0.61
CA ALA A 5 2.20 -47.93 -0.27
C ALA A 5 3.50 -47.30 -0.80
N TRP A 6 4.62 -48.00 -0.65
CA TRP A 6 5.96 -47.56 -1.06
C TRP A 6 6.84 -48.75 -1.45
N ASN A 7 8.05 -48.49 -1.95
CA ASN A 7 8.94 -49.55 -2.42
C ASN A 7 9.45 -50.50 -1.32
N GLY A 8 9.36 -50.12 -0.05
CA GLY A 8 9.70 -50.97 1.11
C GLY A 8 8.49 -51.60 1.81
N ASP A 9 7.33 -51.67 1.16
CA ASP A 9 6.14 -52.33 1.72
C ASP A 9 6.43 -53.79 2.12
N GLY A 10 6.05 -54.16 3.35
CA GLY A 10 6.18 -55.52 3.86
C GLY A 10 7.55 -55.88 4.44
N MET A 11 8.47 -54.92 4.57
CA MET A 11 9.75 -55.13 5.25
C MET A 11 9.59 -55.25 6.76
N GLU A 12 10.25 -56.25 7.35
CA GLU A 12 10.30 -56.49 8.79
C GLU A 12 11.77 -56.46 9.27
N VAL A 13 12.03 -55.86 10.42
CA VAL A 13 13.37 -55.76 11.00
C VAL A 13 13.32 -55.85 12.52
N ASP A 14 14.20 -56.67 13.10
CA ASP A 14 14.53 -56.63 14.53
C ASP A 14 15.76 -55.75 14.74
N TYR A 15 15.54 -54.44 14.73
CA TYR A 15 16.61 -53.44 14.79
C TYR A 15 17.26 -53.37 16.19
N LYS A 16 16.55 -53.81 17.24
CA LYS A 16 17.07 -53.86 18.61
C LYS A 16 18.12 -54.95 18.79
N ALA A 17 17.97 -56.08 18.10
CA ALA A 17 18.98 -57.13 18.09
C ALA A 17 20.28 -56.72 17.35
N HIS A 18 20.23 -55.69 16.50
CA HIS A 18 21.32 -55.32 15.59
C HIS A 18 21.89 -53.90 15.83
N ASP A 19 21.54 -53.25 16.94
CA ASP A 19 21.96 -51.87 17.27
C ASP A 19 21.67 -50.87 16.13
N GLY A 20 20.50 -51.02 15.49
CA GLY A 20 20.07 -50.23 14.33
C GLY A 20 19.48 -51.07 13.22
N ILE A 21 19.12 -50.41 12.11
CA ILE A 21 18.64 -51.10 10.91
C ILE A 21 19.86 -51.68 10.17
N PRO A 22 19.94 -53.00 9.94
CA PRO A 22 21.05 -53.60 9.18
C PRO A 22 21.18 -53.00 7.78
N GLU A 23 22.42 -52.74 7.33
CA GLU A 23 22.68 -52.15 6.02
C GLU A 23 22.04 -52.95 4.87
N GLU A 24 21.96 -54.27 4.98
CA GLU A 24 21.33 -55.12 3.96
C GLU A 24 19.83 -54.81 3.79
N ILE A 25 19.11 -54.63 4.91
CA ILE A 25 17.69 -54.30 4.90
C ILE A 25 17.50 -52.85 4.46
N TYR A 26 18.34 -51.93 4.93
CA TYR A 26 18.30 -50.53 4.54
C TYR A 26 18.56 -50.36 3.04
N ASN A 27 19.58 -51.03 2.48
CA ASN A 27 19.90 -51.01 1.06
C ASN A 27 18.80 -51.68 0.21
N ALA A 28 18.16 -52.75 0.71
CA ALA A 28 17.03 -53.37 0.05
C ALA A 28 15.83 -52.41 -0.06
N ALA A 29 15.67 -51.48 0.89
CA ALA A 29 14.63 -50.45 0.89
C ALA A 29 14.93 -49.27 -0.06
N MET A 30 16.10 -49.23 -0.72
CA MET A 30 16.48 -48.17 -1.64
C MET A 30 16.23 -48.52 -3.10
N LEU A 31 15.96 -47.50 -3.89
CA LEU A 31 16.02 -47.60 -5.34
C LEU A 31 17.49 -47.52 -5.80
N ARG A 32 17.87 -48.41 -6.72
CA ARG A 32 19.27 -48.61 -7.14
C ARG A 32 19.66 -47.67 -8.29
N ASP A 33 18.72 -47.51 -9.22
CA ASP A 33 18.85 -46.73 -10.44
C ASP A 33 17.46 -46.33 -10.96
N GLY A 34 17.43 -45.56 -12.04
CA GLY A 34 16.18 -45.10 -12.65
C GLY A 34 15.33 -46.23 -13.23
N GLU A 35 15.92 -47.36 -13.63
CA GLU A 35 15.18 -48.53 -14.13
C GLU A 35 14.43 -49.23 -12.98
N HIS A 36 15.12 -49.48 -11.86
CA HIS A 36 14.50 -50.01 -10.64
C HIS A 36 13.40 -49.07 -10.12
N CYS A 37 13.62 -47.75 -10.19
CA CYS A 37 12.61 -46.75 -9.86
C CYS A 37 11.34 -46.91 -10.72
N LEU A 38 11.50 -47.09 -12.04
CA LEU A 38 10.38 -47.27 -12.96
C LEU A 38 9.59 -48.55 -12.68
N GLU A 39 10.26 -49.66 -12.40
CA GLU A 39 9.61 -50.93 -12.02
C GLU A 39 8.74 -50.76 -10.77
N GLU A 40 9.28 -50.12 -9.73
CA GLU A 40 8.57 -49.88 -8.48
C GLU A 40 7.41 -48.88 -8.66
N CYS A 41 7.58 -47.86 -9.50
CA CYS A 41 6.49 -46.94 -9.87
C CYS A 41 5.31 -47.68 -10.52
N LYS A 42 5.58 -48.67 -11.38
CA LYS A 42 4.53 -49.51 -11.99
C LYS A 42 3.85 -50.42 -10.98
N ARG A 43 4.62 -51.02 -10.06
CA ARG A 43 4.12 -51.90 -9.01
C ARG A 43 3.17 -51.16 -8.06
N ILE A 44 3.57 -49.97 -7.59
CA ILE A 44 2.79 -49.13 -6.68
C ILE A 44 1.61 -48.47 -7.41
N GLY A 45 1.82 -48.12 -8.68
CA GLY A 45 0.84 -47.53 -9.58
C GLY A 45 0.70 -46.02 -9.45
N PHE A 46 0.74 -45.32 -10.58
CA PHE A 46 0.66 -43.86 -10.68
C PHE A 46 -0.66 -43.27 -10.17
N PRO A 47 -0.67 -42.00 -9.71
CA PRO A 47 0.48 -41.12 -9.54
C PRO A 47 1.34 -41.48 -8.29
N VAL A 48 2.64 -41.20 -8.37
CA VAL A 48 3.63 -41.49 -7.31
C VAL A 48 4.51 -40.28 -6.98
N MET A 49 5.21 -40.35 -5.85
CA MET A 49 6.20 -39.37 -5.40
C MET A 49 7.56 -40.05 -5.27
N ILE A 50 8.56 -39.56 -6.01
CA ILE A 50 9.97 -39.95 -5.86
C ILE A 50 10.61 -38.99 -4.85
N LYS A 51 11.29 -39.52 -3.85
CA LYS A 51 11.84 -38.75 -2.72
C LYS A 51 13.26 -39.19 -2.37
N ALA A 52 14.13 -38.22 -2.12
CA ALA A 52 15.38 -38.44 -1.40
C ALA A 52 15.11 -38.54 0.10
N SER A 53 15.73 -39.49 0.80
CA SER A 53 15.51 -39.73 2.23
C SER A 53 16.08 -38.64 3.13
N GLU A 54 17.11 -37.92 2.68
CA GLU A 54 17.76 -36.85 3.44
C GLU A 54 17.25 -35.45 3.03
N GLY A 55 16.15 -35.40 2.27
CA GLY A 55 15.52 -34.18 1.81
C GLY A 55 14.63 -33.52 2.85
N GLY A 56 15.12 -32.44 3.48
CA GLY A 56 14.32 -31.59 4.36
C GLY A 56 13.55 -30.49 3.61
N GLY A 57 12.35 -30.15 4.09
CA GLY A 57 11.63 -28.93 3.67
C GLY A 57 11.24 -28.86 2.19
N GLY A 58 10.85 -30.00 1.60
CA GLY A 58 10.40 -30.06 0.20
C GLY A 58 11.51 -30.28 -0.85
N LYS A 59 12.79 -30.37 -0.44
CA LYS A 59 13.92 -30.66 -1.34
C LYS A 59 14.04 -32.14 -1.65
N GLY A 60 14.45 -32.49 -2.87
CA GLY A 60 14.63 -33.88 -3.30
C GLY A 60 13.31 -34.62 -3.51
N ILE A 61 12.23 -33.92 -3.86
CA ILE A 61 10.89 -34.49 -4.02
C ILE A 61 10.37 -34.19 -5.43
N ARG A 62 9.85 -35.21 -6.13
CA ARG A 62 9.22 -35.07 -7.45
C ARG A 62 7.93 -35.87 -7.56
N LYS A 63 6.87 -35.20 -8.02
CA LYS A 63 5.60 -35.82 -8.40
C LYS A 63 5.71 -36.39 -9.81
N VAL A 64 5.26 -37.63 -9.99
CA VAL A 64 5.27 -38.33 -11.28
C VAL A 64 3.86 -38.83 -11.57
N GLN A 65 3.30 -38.36 -12.70
CA GLN A 65 1.94 -38.69 -13.13
C GLN A 65 1.91 -39.91 -14.07
N GLU A 66 2.96 -40.09 -14.84
CA GLU A 66 3.05 -41.11 -15.89
C GLU A 66 4.48 -41.61 -16.07
N GLU A 67 4.62 -42.76 -16.72
CA GLU A 67 5.89 -43.48 -16.91
C GLU A 67 6.98 -42.66 -17.63
N SER A 68 6.61 -41.85 -18.62
CA SER A 68 7.54 -41.01 -19.40
C SER A 68 8.35 -40.02 -18.56
N GLN A 69 7.83 -39.65 -17.38
CA GLN A 69 8.40 -38.62 -16.51
C GLN A 69 9.42 -39.19 -15.49
N VAL A 70 9.42 -40.51 -15.26
CA VAL A 70 10.18 -41.15 -14.17
C VAL A 70 11.68 -40.85 -14.29
N MET A 71 12.28 -41.03 -15.46
CA MET A 71 13.73 -40.84 -15.65
C MET A 71 14.16 -39.39 -15.41
N SER A 72 13.39 -38.42 -15.91
CA SER A 72 13.67 -37.00 -15.64
C SER A 72 13.52 -36.63 -14.17
N ALA A 73 12.54 -37.21 -13.48
CA ALA A 73 12.29 -36.96 -12.07
C ALA A 73 13.40 -37.59 -11.20
N TRP A 74 13.86 -38.79 -11.55
CA TRP A 74 14.99 -39.47 -10.91
C TRP A 74 16.26 -38.62 -10.94
N GLU A 75 16.67 -38.16 -12.13
CA GLU A 75 17.88 -37.34 -12.26
C GLU A 75 17.73 -35.98 -11.55
N ALA A 76 16.53 -35.41 -11.55
CA ALA A 76 16.28 -34.17 -10.81
C ALA A 76 16.42 -34.36 -9.29
N VAL A 77 15.84 -35.41 -8.72
CA VAL A 77 15.97 -35.71 -7.27
C VAL A 77 17.43 -35.99 -6.91
N ARG A 78 18.11 -36.80 -7.72
CA ARG A 78 19.52 -37.15 -7.53
C ARG A 78 20.44 -35.93 -7.64
N GLY A 79 20.15 -35.02 -8.56
CA GLY A 79 20.88 -33.77 -8.73
C GLY A 79 20.67 -32.78 -7.59
N GLU A 80 19.46 -32.74 -7.00
CA GLU A 80 19.16 -31.87 -5.86
C GLU A 80 19.84 -32.32 -4.58
N ILE A 81 19.87 -33.63 -4.30
CA ILE A 81 20.53 -34.18 -3.11
C ILE A 81 21.48 -35.32 -3.52
N PRO A 82 22.68 -34.96 -4.01
CA PRO A 82 23.66 -35.94 -4.44
C PRO A 82 24.07 -36.89 -3.32
N GLY A 83 23.98 -38.20 -3.58
CA GLY A 83 24.38 -39.24 -2.64
C GLY A 83 23.29 -39.68 -1.66
N SER A 84 22.14 -39.00 -1.62
CA SER A 84 21.03 -39.39 -0.75
C SER A 84 20.30 -40.62 -1.30
N PRO A 85 19.92 -41.59 -0.45
CA PRO A 85 19.03 -42.68 -0.83
C PRO A 85 17.71 -42.18 -1.41
N ILE A 86 17.21 -42.84 -2.45
CA ILE A 86 15.94 -42.47 -3.11
C ILE A 86 14.92 -43.60 -2.92
N PHE A 87 13.69 -43.23 -2.61
CA PHE A 87 12.54 -44.13 -2.46
C PHE A 87 11.33 -43.58 -3.22
N VAL A 88 10.34 -44.43 -3.48
CA VAL A 88 9.09 -44.06 -4.15
C VAL A 88 7.90 -44.46 -3.31
N MET A 89 6.94 -43.56 -3.18
CA MET A 89 5.69 -43.77 -2.45
C MET A 89 4.49 -43.38 -3.31
N LYS A 90 3.34 -44.01 -3.06
CA LYS A 90 2.07 -43.62 -3.67
C LYS A 90 1.73 -42.19 -3.30
N LEU A 91 1.21 -41.42 -4.25
CA LEU A 91 0.64 -40.11 -3.95
C LEU A 91 -0.78 -40.30 -3.40
N ALA A 92 -1.04 -39.87 -2.17
CA ALA A 92 -2.41 -39.78 -1.64
C ALA A 92 -3.11 -38.53 -2.19
N PRO A 93 -4.15 -38.66 -3.05
CA PRO A 93 -4.87 -37.50 -3.56
C PRO A 93 -5.79 -36.92 -2.49
N LYS A 94 -5.92 -35.58 -2.45
CA LYS A 94 -6.89 -34.84 -1.61
C LYS A 94 -6.86 -35.22 -0.12
N SER A 95 -5.67 -35.50 0.40
CA SER A 95 -5.46 -35.80 1.82
C SER A 95 -5.29 -34.53 2.65
N ARG A 96 -5.51 -34.66 3.95
CA ARG A 96 -5.09 -33.74 4.98
C ARG A 96 -3.68 -34.08 5.45
N HIS A 97 -2.89 -33.06 5.74
CA HIS A 97 -1.61 -33.21 6.41
C HIS A 97 -1.81 -32.92 7.90
N LEU A 98 -1.84 -33.97 8.72
CA LEU A 98 -2.13 -33.88 10.14
C LEU A 98 -0.90 -34.28 10.96
N GLU A 99 -0.69 -33.60 12.08
CA GLU A 99 0.51 -33.78 12.88
C GLU A 99 0.17 -34.03 14.33
N VAL A 100 0.88 -34.95 14.97
CA VAL A 100 0.82 -35.15 16.43
C VAL A 100 2.10 -34.61 17.04
N GLN A 101 1.95 -33.65 17.96
CA GLN A 101 3.08 -33.18 18.75
C GLN A 101 3.43 -34.21 19.81
N LEU A 102 4.68 -34.65 19.84
CA LEU A 102 5.21 -35.55 20.85
C LEU A 102 6.09 -34.79 21.84
N LEU A 103 6.09 -35.28 23.08
CA LEU A 103 7.10 -34.97 24.10
C LEU A 103 7.45 -36.25 24.84
N ALA A 104 8.72 -36.61 24.86
CA ALA A 104 9.20 -37.83 25.52
C ALA A 104 10.36 -37.53 26.48
N ASP A 105 10.42 -38.21 27.63
CA ASP A 105 11.53 -38.13 28.56
C ASP A 105 12.58 -39.24 28.35
N THR A 106 13.68 -39.17 29.10
CA THR A 106 14.77 -40.15 29.05
C THR A 106 14.43 -41.47 29.77
N TYR A 107 13.19 -41.64 30.25
CA TYR A 107 12.76 -42.79 31.05
C TYR A 107 11.74 -43.66 30.30
N GLY A 108 11.58 -43.44 28.99
CA GLY A 108 10.66 -44.20 28.13
C GLY A 108 9.22 -43.71 28.16
N ASN A 109 8.91 -42.59 28.84
CA ASN A 109 7.57 -42.01 28.78
C ASN A 109 7.46 -41.11 27.56
N ALA A 110 6.39 -41.25 26.78
CA ALA A 110 6.05 -40.36 25.67
C ALA A 110 4.58 -39.97 25.72
N ILE A 111 4.28 -38.70 25.51
CA ILE A 111 2.92 -38.17 25.48
C ILE A 111 2.65 -37.44 24.17
N ALA A 112 1.40 -37.48 23.72
CA ALA A 112 0.90 -36.65 22.63
C ALA A 112 0.30 -35.35 23.19
N LEU A 113 0.69 -34.20 22.66
CA LEU A 113 0.21 -32.87 23.05
C LEU A 113 -0.80 -32.37 22.01
N SER A 114 -1.88 -33.12 21.80
CA SER A 114 -2.84 -32.89 20.70
C SER A 114 -2.12 -32.86 19.34
N GLY A 115 -2.52 -31.99 18.42
CA GLY A 115 -1.94 -31.92 17.09
C GLY A 115 -2.37 -30.72 16.26
N ARG A 116 -1.88 -30.69 15.03
CA ARG A 116 -2.03 -29.59 14.07
C ARG A 116 -2.53 -30.10 12.71
N ASP A 117 -3.34 -29.29 12.03
CA ASP A 117 -3.69 -29.46 10.63
C ASP A 117 -2.86 -28.46 9.82
N CYS A 118 -1.93 -29.00 9.02
CA CYS A 118 -1.02 -28.24 8.17
C CYS A 118 -1.37 -28.46 6.70
N SER A 119 -2.62 -28.76 6.37
CA SER A 119 -3.05 -29.10 5.00
C SER A 119 -2.91 -27.95 4.00
N VAL A 120 -2.89 -26.69 4.46
CA VAL A 120 -2.71 -25.53 3.58
C VAL A 120 -1.22 -25.38 3.24
N GLN A 121 -0.85 -25.99 2.12
CA GLN A 121 0.53 -26.04 1.63
C GLN A 121 0.59 -25.59 0.18
N ARG A 122 1.71 -24.98 -0.21
CA ARG A 122 2.02 -24.63 -1.60
C ARG A 122 3.35 -25.25 -1.96
N ARG A 123 3.42 -26.08 -3.02
CA ARG A 123 4.66 -26.78 -3.40
C ARG A 123 5.36 -27.43 -2.20
N HIS A 124 4.57 -28.03 -1.31
CA HIS A 124 5.02 -28.66 -0.06
C HIS A 124 5.57 -27.71 1.03
N GLN A 125 5.46 -26.39 0.86
CA GLN A 125 5.70 -25.41 1.91
C GLN A 125 4.42 -25.13 2.69
N LYS A 126 4.44 -25.26 4.02
CA LYS A 126 3.30 -24.94 4.90
C LYS A 126 3.09 -23.41 4.94
N ILE A 127 1.84 -22.98 4.85
CA ILE A 127 1.48 -21.54 4.85
C ILE A 127 0.57 -21.18 6.03
N VAL A 128 -0.41 -22.05 6.31
CA VAL A 128 -1.34 -21.92 7.44
C VAL A 128 -1.39 -23.24 8.18
N GLU A 129 -1.27 -23.14 9.50
CA GLU A 129 -1.33 -24.25 10.44
C GLU A 129 -2.40 -23.95 11.47
N GLU A 130 -3.22 -24.95 11.82
CA GLU A 130 -4.27 -24.74 12.81
C GLU A 130 -4.38 -25.91 13.79
N GLY A 131 -4.89 -25.64 14.99
CA GLY A 131 -5.04 -26.64 16.03
C GLY A 131 -6.14 -26.27 17.04
N PRO A 132 -6.81 -27.23 17.68
CA PRO A 132 -6.69 -28.68 17.47
C PRO A 132 -7.24 -29.11 16.10
N VAL A 133 -6.81 -30.29 15.66
CA VAL A 133 -7.25 -30.94 14.42
C VAL A 133 -8.77 -31.21 14.43
N LEU A 134 -9.46 -30.91 13.32
CA LEU A 134 -10.92 -31.05 13.21
C LEU A 134 -11.41 -32.05 12.16
N ALA A 135 -10.56 -32.45 11.20
CA ALA A 135 -10.96 -33.28 10.06
C ALA A 135 -11.33 -34.76 10.43
N PRO A 136 -10.52 -35.50 11.22
CA PRO A 136 -10.85 -36.86 11.65
C PRO A 136 -11.90 -36.89 12.75
N SER A 137 -12.60 -38.02 12.89
CA SER A 137 -13.44 -38.27 14.07
C SER A 137 -12.57 -38.41 15.32
N GLN A 138 -13.15 -38.15 16.50
CA GLN A 138 -12.45 -38.29 17.79
C GLN A 138 -11.79 -39.66 17.96
N GLU A 139 -12.46 -40.73 17.55
CA GLU A 139 -11.92 -42.10 17.65
C GLU A 139 -10.69 -42.29 16.76
N VAL A 140 -10.73 -41.79 15.52
CA VAL A 140 -9.59 -41.87 14.60
C VAL A 140 -8.43 -41.03 15.13
N TRP A 141 -8.72 -39.83 15.63
CA TRP A 141 -7.70 -38.95 16.21
C TRP A 141 -6.99 -39.58 17.42
N GLU A 142 -7.73 -40.23 18.31
CA GLU A 142 -7.15 -40.98 19.44
C GLU A 142 -6.26 -42.14 18.96
N LYS A 143 -6.66 -42.85 17.90
CA LYS A 143 -5.83 -43.89 17.29
C LYS A 143 -4.52 -43.32 16.72
N MET A 144 -4.57 -42.16 16.08
CA MET A 144 -3.40 -41.46 15.53
C MET A 144 -2.44 -41.02 16.65
N MET A 145 -2.96 -40.40 17.72
CA MET A 145 -2.15 -40.00 18.88
C MET A 145 -1.46 -41.19 19.54
N ARG A 146 -2.19 -42.29 19.79
CA ARG A 146 -1.61 -43.52 20.35
C ARG A 146 -0.59 -44.18 19.43
N ALA A 147 -0.81 -44.12 18.11
CA ALA A 147 0.16 -44.63 17.15
C ALA A 147 1.47 -43.82 17.19
N ALA A 148 1.37 -42.51 17.35
CA ALA A 148 2.54 -41.63 17.49
C ALA A 148 3.31 -41.87 18.79
N THR A 149 2.61 -42.00 19.94
CA THR A 149 3.28 -42.28 21.23
C THR A 149 3.95 -43.64 21.24
N ARG A 150 3.29 -44.69 20.71
CA ARG A 150 3.91 -46.02 20.57
C ARG A 150 5.14 -45.99 19.70
N LEU A 151 5.12 -45.24 18.60
CA LEU A 151 6.30 -45.09 17.74
C LEU A 151 7.46 -44.44 18.52
N ALA A 152 7.21 -43.34 19.24
CA ALA A 152 8.23 -42.69 20.05
C ALA A 152 8.78 -43.58 21.17
N GLN A 153 7.92 -44.32 21.88
CA GLN A 153 8.35 -45.29 22.89
C GLN A 153 9.19 -46.41 22.28
N GLU A 154 8.77 -46.92 21.11
CA GLU A 154 9.45 -48.03 20.43
C GLU A 154 10.88 -47.66 20.07
N VAL A 155 11.09 -46.47 19.48
CA VAL A 155 12.41 -45.96 19.08
C VAL A 155 13.17 -45.23 20.20
N GLU A 156 12.67 -45.29 21.44
CA GLU A 156 13.27 -44.63 22.61
C GLU A 156 13.53 -43.14 22.38
N TYR A 157 12.57 -42.47 21.73
CA TYR A 157 12.66 -41.06 21.38
C TYR A 157 12.77 -40.20 22.66
N VAL A 158 13.57 -39.13 22.61
CA VAL A 158 13.73 -38.18 23.69
C VAL A 158 13.45 -36.77 23.16
N ASN A 159 12.89 -35.92 24.01
CA ASN A 159 12.60 -34.52 23.73
C ASN A 159 11.33 -34.31 22.87
N ALA A 160 11.12 -33.11 22.34
CA ALA A 160 9.99 -32.82 21.47
C ALA A 160 10.23 -33.40 20.06
N GLY A 161 9.18 -33.94 19.46
CA GLY A 161 9.18 -34.45 18.09
C GLY A 161 7.80 -34.28 17.48
N THR A 162 7.68 -34.46 16.17
CA THR A 162 6.38 -34.43 15.50
C THR A 162 6.23 -35.64 14.62
N VAL A 163 5.14 -36.39 14.80
CA VAL A 163 4.75 -37.43 13.84
C VAL A 163 3.76 -36.82 12.86
N GLU A 164 4.09 -36.89 11.58
CA GLU A 164 3.27 -36.41 10.48
C GLU A 164 2.48 -37.56 9.85
N TYR A 165 1.23 -37.28 9.50
CA TYR A 165 0.29 -38.21 8.90
C TYR A 165 -0.37 -37.60 7.66
N LEU A 166 -0.67 -38.45 6.68
CA LEU A 166 -1.64 -38.16 5.62
C LEU A 166 -2.98 -38.79 6.02
N PHE A 167 -4.02 -37.96 6.17
CA PHE A 167 -5.36 -38.42 6.49
C PHE A 167 -6.29 -38.23 5.29
N SER A 168 -7.04 -39.26 4.91
CA SER A 168 -8.06 -39.21 3.87
C SER A 168 -9.44 -39.25 4.50
N GLU A 169 -10.30 -38.31 4.11
CA GLU A 169 -11.72 -38.31 4.48
C GLU A 169 -12.50 -39.46 3.80
N LEU A 170 -11.93 -40.05 2.74
CA LEU A 170 -12.42 -41.25 2.07
C LEU A 170 -11.47 -42.42 2.37
N PRO A 171 -11.86 -43.40 3.21
CA PRO A 171 -11.02 -44.55 3.54
C PRO A 171 -10.65 -45.34 2.28
N GLU A 172 -9.44 -45.91 2.24
CA GLU A 172 -9.07 -46.87 1.20
C GLU A 172 -9.82 -48.21 1.36
N ASP A 173 -9.76 -49.08 0.35
CA ASP A 173 -10.41 -50.41 0.37
C ASP A 173 -10.00 -51.29 1.56
N ASN A 174 -8.82 -51.03 2.14
CA ASN A 174 -8.29 -51.69 3.34
C ASN A 174 -8.87 -51.13 4.66
N GLY A 175 -9.75 -50.13 4.60
CA GLY A 175 -10.38 -49.47 5.75
C GLY A 175 -9.52 -48.43 6.46
N ASN A 176 -8.28 -48.19 6.03
CA ASN A 176 -7.40 -47.18 6.61
C ASN A 176 -7.78 -45.78 6.13
N SER A 177 -7.85 -44.84 7.08
CA SER A 177 -8.12 -43.42 6.82
C SER A 177 -6.91 -42.53 7.09
N PHE A 178 -5.82 -43.05 7.67
CA PHE A 178 -4.60 -42.29 7.90
C PHE A 178 -3.35 -43.14 7.67
N PHE A 179 -2.27 -42.49 7.24
CA PHE A 179 -1.00 -43.11 6.91
C PHE A 179 0.15 -42.27 7.46
N PHE A 180 1.10 -42.90 8.13
CA PHE A 180 2.34 -42.29 8.60
C PHE A 180 3.14 -41.76 7.42
N LEU A 181 3.64 -40.53 7.58
CA LEU A 181 4.52 -39.89 6.62
C LEU A 181 5.95 -39.90 7.14
N GLU A 182 6.21 -39.26 8.27
CA GLU A 182 7.54 -39.18 8.88
C GLU A 182 7.45 -38.82 10.37
N LEU A 183 8.58 -38.98 11.08
CA LEU A 183 8.80 -38.42 12.41
C LEU A 183 9.90 -37.37 12.27
N ASN A 184 9.54 -36.10 12.44
CA ASN A 184 10.48 -34.98 12.43
C ASN A 184 11.18 -34.89 13.80
N PRO A 185 12.50 -35.15 13.88
CA PRO A 185 13.20 -35.31 15.15
C PRO A 185 13.64 -33.96 15.75
N ARG A 186 12.75 -32.97 15.72
CA ARG A 186 13.01 -31.57 16.10
C ARG A 186 11.73 -30.84 16.47
N LEU A 187 11.90 -29.70 17.14
CA LEU A 187 10.80 -28.74 17.31
C LEU A 187 10.45 -28.13 15.94
N GLN A 188 9.15 -28.04 15.65
CA GLN A 188 8.65 -27.39 14.44
C GLN A 188 8.39 -25.89 14.67
N VAL A 189 8.40 -25.08 13.61
CA VAL A 189 8.26 -23.62 13.73
C VAL A 189 6.84 -23.20 14.17
N GLU A 190 5.85 -24.03 13.81
CA GLU A 190 4.43 -23.92 14.16
C GLU A 190 4.07 -24.44 15.56
N HIS A 191 5.07 -24.81 16.39
CA HIS A 191 4.84 -25.29 17.76
C HIS A 191 3.98 -24.38 18.65
N PRO A 192 3.96 -23.03 18.53
CA PRO A 192 3.12 -22.19 19.38
C PRO A 192 1.61 -22.45 19.20
N VAL A 193 1.19 -23.03 18.06
CA VAL A 193 -0.19 -23.54 17.90
C VAL A 193 -0.50 -24.55 19.00
N THR A 194 0.39 -25.53 19.20
CA THR A 194 0.25 -26.55 20.23
C THR A 194 0.41 -25.97 21.63
N GLU A 195 1.36 -25.06 21.84
CA GLU A 195 1.55 -24.42 23.16
C GLU A 195 0.29 -23.69 23.62
N MET A 196 -0.36 -22.94 22.73
CA MET A 196 -1.55 -22.16 23.07
C MET A 196 -2.79 -23.01 23.36
N ILE A 197 -2.95 -24.16 22.69
CA ILE A 197 -4.09 -25.07 22.94
C ILE A 197 -3.84 -26.04 24.10
N THR A 198 -2.58 -26.28 24.50
CA THR A 198 -2.24 -27.20 25.61
C THR A 198 -1.75 -26.51 26.87
N HIS A 199 -1.36 -25.24 26.77
CA HIS A 199 -0.66 -24.47 27.80
C HIS A 199 0.68 -25.09 28.23
N VAL A 200 1.34 -25.82 27.33
CA VAL A 200 2.68 -26.37 27.55
C VAL A 200 3.70 -25.49 26.84
N ASN A 201 4.65 -24.93 27.58
CA ASN A 201 5.80 -24.25 26.99
C ASN A 201 6.78 -25.31 26.49
N LEU A 202 6.78 -25.55 25.18
CA LEU A 202 7.55 -26.61 24.55
C LEU A 202 9.05 -26.38 24.71
N PRO A 203 9.65 -25.21 24.36
CA PRO A 203 11.08 -24.98 24.59
C PRO A 203 11.52 -25.19 26.05
N ALA A 204 10.72 -24.76 27.03
CA ALA A 204 11.03 -24.99 28.44
C ALA A 204 10.91 -26.46 28.84
N ALA A 205 9.92 -27.19 28.29
CA ALA A 205 9.79 -28.63 28.50
C ALA A 205 10.96 -29.40 27.87
N GLN A 206 11.39 -29.01 26.66
CA GLN A 206 12.58 -29.56 26.00
C GLN A 206 13.83 -29.43 26.87
N LEU A 207 14.04 -28.25 27.48
CA LEU A 207 15.14 -28.00 28.40
C LEU A 207 15.07 -28.91 29.63
N GLN A 208 13.90 -29.02 30.26
CA GLN A 208 13.70 -29.87 31.45
C GLN A 208 13.94 -31.35 31.14
N VAL A 209 13.41 -31.85 30.03
CA VAL A 209 13.68 -33.21 29.55
C VAL A 209 15.18 -33.42 29.34
N ALA A 210 15.87 -32.48 28.69
CA ALA A 210 17.31 -32.58 28.45
C ALA A 210 18.13 -32.58 29.75
N MET A 211 17.62 -31.97 30.82
CA MET A 211 18.20 -32.05 32.17
C MET A 211 17.93 -33.37 32.89
N GLY A 212 17.17 -34.30 32.29
CA GLY A 212 16.75 -35.55 32.90
C GLY A 212 15.56 -35.41 33.84
N ILE A 213 14.74 -34.36 33.72
CA ILE A 213 13.51 -34.24 34.50
C ILE A 213 12.43 -35.13 33.85
N PRO A 214 11.81 -36.07 34.59
CA PRO A 214 10.76 -36.93 34.03
C PRO A 214 9.50 -36.14 33.72
N LEU A 215 8.71 -36.58 32.72
CA LEU A 215 7.53 -35.84 32.24
C LEU A 215 6.54 -35.50 33.37
N HIS A 216 6.33 -36.42 34.31
CA HIS A 216 5.39 -36.22 35.42
C HIS A 216 5.86 -35.17 36.43
N CYS A 217 7.09 -34.67 36.35
CA CYS A 217 7.61 -33.58 37.18
C CYS A 217 7.65 -32.23 36.45
N ILE A 218 7.32 -32.18 35.15
CA ILE A 218 7.28 -30.93 34.38
C ILE A 218 5.98 -30.19 34.72
N PRO A 219 6.01 -28.96 35.29
CA PRO A 219 4.82 -28.28 35.80
C PRO A 219 3.68 -28.12 34.79
N ASP A 220 4.02 -27.83 33.53
CA ASP A 220 3.04 -27.70 32.45
C ASP A 220 2.38 -29.02 32.08
N VAL A 221 3.16 -30.10 31.99
CA VAL A 221 2.63 -31.46 31.76
C VAL A 221 1.71 -31.84 32.92
N ARG A 222 2.10 -31.56 34.17
CA ARG A 222 1.25 -31.84 35.33
C ARG A 222 -0.08 -31.10 35.26
N ARG A 223 -0.07 -29.82 34.90
CA ARG A 223 -1.30 -29.03 34.68
C ARG A 223 -2.16 -29.57 33.54
N LEU A 224 -1.55 -30.02 32.45
CA LEU A 224 -2.24 -30.67 31.33
C LEU A 224 -2.99 -31.93 31.80
N TYR A 225 -2.43 -32.70 32.72
CA TYR A 225 -3.10 -33.85 33.36
C TYR A 225 -3.92 -33.48 34.62
N MET A 226 -4.26 -32.20 34.79
CA MET A 226 -5.09 -31.69 35.90
C MET A 226 -4.53 -32.03 37.29
N LYS A 227 -3.20 -32.08 37.43
CA LYS A 227 -2.49 -32.27 38.70
C LYS A 227 -1.95 -30.93 39.22
N ASP A 228 -1.62 -30.91 40.51
CA ASP A 228 -0.88 -29.79 41.10
C ASP A 228 0.49 -29.62 40.42
N GLY A 229 0.81 -28.40 39.98
CA GLY A 229 1.99 -28.11 39.14
C GLY A 229 3.33 -28.29 39.84
N PHE A 230 3.36 -28.33 41.18
CA PHE A 230 4.59 -28.51 41.97
C PHE A 230 4.67 -29.88 42.64
N GLY A 231 3.66 -30.74 42.44
CA GLY A 231 3.67 -32.10 42.95
C GLY A 231 4.69 -33.00 42.24
N THR A 232 4.99 -34.15 42.85
CA THR A 232 5.91 -35.16 42.33
C THR A 232 5.27 -36.54 42.17
N ALA A 233 3.96 -36.64 42.44
CA ALA A 233 3.23 -37.90 42.28
C ALA A 233 3.31 -38.37 40.82
N PRO A 234 3.61 -39.66 40.57
CA PRO A 234 3.65 -40.20 39.22
C PRO A 234 2.29 -40.05 38.54
N ILE A 235 2.33 -39.93 37.21
CA ILE A 235 1.14 -39.86 36.35
C ILE A 235 1.20 -41.07 35.44
N ASP A 236 0.11 -41.84 35.38
CA ASP A 236 -0.02 -42.93 34.42
C ASP A 236 -0.53 -42.37 33.08
N PHE A 237 0.39 -42.10 32.16
CA PHE A 237 0.07 -41.47 30.88
C PHE A 237 -0.76 -42.34 29.93
N GLU A 238 -0.87 -43.64 30.16
CA GLU A 238 -1.67 -44.56 29.34
C GLU A 238 -3.15 -44.56 29.76
N VAL A 239 -3.42 -44.32 31.05
CA VAL A 239 -4.76 -44.42 31.64
C VAL A 239 -5.35 -43.05 31.96
N GLU A 240 -4.54 -42.12 32.44
CA GLU A 240 -4.99 -40.79 32.84
C GLU A 240 -5.23 -39.89 31.62
N LYS A 241 -6.33 -39.13 31.64
CA LYS A 241 -6.71 -38.25 30.53
C LYS A 241 -6.17 -36.84 30.72
N GLN A 242 -5.69 -36.26 29.64
CA GLN A 242 -5.36 -34.84 29.57
C GLN A 242 -6.62 -33.97 29.60
N ALA A 243 -6.46 -32.71 29.98
CA ALA A 243 -7.44 -31.67 29.75
C ALA A 243 -7.69 -31.52 28.23
N PRO A 244 -8.94 -31.25 27.80
CA PRO A 244 -9.23 -31.01 26.39
C PRO A 244 -8.48 -29.76 25.87
N PRO A 245 -8.13 -29.71 24.59
CA PRO A 245 -7.48 -28.54 24.00
C PRO A 245 -8.27 -27.24 24.25
N HIS A 246 -7.56 -26.18 24.63
CA HIS A 246 -8.14 -24.90 25.00
C HIS A 246 -8.35 -24.01 23.78
N GLY A 247 -9.60 -23.94 23.30
CA GLY A 247 -9.95 -23.12 22.14
C GLY A 247 -9.37 -23.65 20.84
N HIS A 248 -9.08 -22.74 19.91
CA HIS A 248 -8.52 -23.03 18.60
C HIS A 248 -7.55 -21.93 18.19
N VAL A 249 -6.47 -22.31 17.54
CA VAL A 249 -5.41 -21.43 17.07
C VAL A 249 -5.26 -21.60 15.58
N ILE A 250 -5.19 -20.48 14.86
CA ILE A 250 -4.77 -20.43 13.47
C ILE A 250 -3.47 -19.64 13.43
N ALA A 251 -2.45 -20.23 12.82
CA ALA A 251 -1.18 -19.59 12.56
C ALA A 251 -1.04 -19.27 11.07
N ALA A 252 -0.32 -18.20 10.77
CA ALA A 252 -0.04 -17.78 9.40
C ALA A 252 1.44 -17.41 9.28
N ARG A 253 2.12 -18.06 8.33
CA ARG A 253 3.50 -17.70 7.97
C ARG A 253 3.50 -16.44 7.11
N ILE A 254 4.29 -15.46 7.50
CA ILE A 254 4.52 -14.26 6.68
C ILE A 254 5.83 -14.45 5.94
N THR A 255 5.73 -14.56 4.62
CA THR A 255 6.87 -14.78 3.73
C THR A 255 7.14 -13.55 2.88
N ALA A 256 8.41 -13.32 2.58
CA ALA A 256 8.91 -12.30 1.66
C ALA A 256 8.79 -12.79 0.20
N GLU A 257 7.62 -13.21 -0.23
CA GLU A 257 7.36 -13.71 -1.60
C GLU A 257 6.33 -12.82 -2.31
N ASP A 258 6.41 -12.71 -3.64
CA ASP A 258 5.43 -11.97 -4.45
C ASP A 258 4.39 -12.91 -5.10
N PRO A 259 3.14 -12.99 -4.60
CA PRO A 259 2.09 -13.81 -5.21
C PRO A 259 1.84 -13.49 -6.69
N ASN A 260 2.04 -12.23 -7.13
CA ASN A 260 1.78 -11.82 -8.51
C ASN A 260 2.84 -12.35 -9.49
N ALA A 261 4.10 -12.47 -9.04
CA ALA A 261 5.18 -13.11 -9.79
C ALA A 261 5.23 -14.64 -9.60
N GLY A 262 4.14 -15.27 -9.17
CA GLY A 262 4.12 -16.70 -8.90
C GLY A 262 4.84 -17.08 -7.60
N PHE A 263 4.76 -16.20 -6.60
CA PHE A 263 5.38 -16.30 -5.26
C PHE A 263 6.86 -16.59 -5.34
N GLN A 264 7.55 -15.76 -6.11
CA GLN A 264 9.00 -15.76 -6.12
C GLN A 264 9.50 -15.07 -4.85
N PRO A 265 10.54 -15.61 -4.20
CA PRO A 265 11.15 -14.96 -3.05
C PRO A 265 11.74 -13.60 -3.43
N THR A 266 11.60 -12.64 -2.54
CA THR A 266 12.08 -11.27 -2.67
C THR A 266 13.04 -10.95 -1.54
N SER A 267 14.06 -10.16 -1.85
CA SER A 267 15.08 -9.70 -0.89
C SER A 267 15.21 -8.18 -0.98
N GLY A 268 15.69 -7.56 0.09
CA GLY A 268 15.85 -6.11 0.16
C GLY A 268 15.54 -5.55 1.54
N ALA A 269 15.60 -4.22 1.67
CA ALA A 269 15.43 -3.52 2.93
C ALA A 269 13.95 -3.48 3.35
N ILE A 270 13.71 -3.50 4.65
CA ILE A 270 12.41 -3.20 5.25
C ILE A 270 12.47 -1.75 5.72
N GLU A 271 11.46 -0.96 5.36
CA GLU A 271 11.32 0.44 5.75
C GLU A 271 10.33 0.60 6.91
N GLU A 272 9.29 -0.24 6.93
CA GLU A 272 8.33 -0.28 8.03
C GLU A 272 7.88 -1.70 8.29
N LEU A 273 7.91 -2.09 9.56
CA LEU A 273 7.22 -3.26 10.07
C LEU A 273 6.41 -2.83 11.28
N ASN A 274 5.09 -2.80 11.13
CA ASN A 274 4.15 -2.46 12.20
C ASN A 274 3.07 -3.53 12.32
N PHE A 275 3.16 -4.31 13.40
CA PHE A 275 2.18 -5.31 13.76
C PHE A 275 1.42 -4.87 15.01
N ARG A 276 0.09 -4.78 14.89
CA ARG A 276 -0.79 -4.41 16.01
C ARG A 276 -1.30 -5.66 16.70
N SER A 277 -0.61 -6.06 17.77
CA SER A 277 -1.05 -7.19 18.59
C SER A 277 -2.39 -6.91 19.29
N THR A 278 -3.21 -7.93 19.43
CA THR A 278 -4.44 -7.92 20.23
C THR A 278 -4.37 -9.00 21.30
N PRO A 279 -5.25 -9.02 22.32
CA PRO A 279 -5.22 -10.10 23.33
C PRO A 279 -5.34 -11.51 22.74
N ASP A 280 -6.01 -11.63 21.60
CA ASP A 280 -6.27 -12.90 20.91
C ASP A 280 -5.31 -13.15 19.74
N VAL A 281 -4.48 -12.17 19.33
CA VAL A 281 -3.56 -12.31 18.19
C VAL A 281 -2.21 -11.70 18.53
N TRP A 282 -1.18 -12.53 18.44
CA TRP A 282 0.20 -12.10 18.59
C TRP A 282 1.05 -12.71 17.47
N GLY A 283 2.29 -12.27 17.36
CA GLY A 283 3.21 -12.76 16.36
C GLY A 283 4.62 -12.26 16.63
N TYR A 284 5.58 -12.88 15.97
CA TYR A 284 6.98 -12.47 16.03
C TYR A 284 7.55 -12.39 14.62
N PHE A 285 8.60 -11.59 14.47
CA PHE A 285 9.31 -11.37 13.22
C PHE A 285 10.80 -11.55 13.45
N SER A 286 11.52 -12.07 12.46
CA SER A 286 12.97 -12.27 12.49
C SER A 286 13.76 -11.01 12.15
N VAL A 287 13.06 -9.97 11.68
CA VAL A 287 13.60 -8.71 11.16
C VAL A 287 12.84 -7.54 11.79
N ASP A 288 13.54 -6.44 11.98
CA ASP A 288 13.02 -5.17 12.49
C ASP A 288 12.78 -4.15 11.37
N SER A 289 12.20 -3.00 11.69
CA SER A 289 11.84 -1.95 10.72
C SER A 289 13.02 -1.27 10.02
N SER A 290 14.27 -1.57 10.42
CA SER A 290 15.50 -1.14 9.74
C SER A 290 16.32 -2.32 9.21
N GLY A 291 15.75 -3.53 9.26
CA GLY A 291 16.40 -4.76 8.85
C GLY A 291 16.41 -4.95 7.34
N GLN A 292 17.11 -5.99 6.91
CA GLN A 292 17.17 -6.41 5.51
C GLN A 292 16.95 -7.91 5.42
N VAL A 293 16.11 -8.33 4.47
CA VAL A 293 16.01 -9.73 4.07
C VAL A 293 17.10 -9.98 3.03
N HIS A 294 18.18 -10.66 3.43
CA HIS A 294 19.29 -10.97 2.55
C HIS A 294 19.06 -12.26 1.77
N GLU A 295 19.80 -12.45 0.67
CA GLU A 295 19.64 -13.59 -0.25
C GLU A 295 19.87 -14.98 0.38
N PHE A 296 20.57 -15.08 1.50
CA PHE A 296 20.78 -16.36 2.21
C PHE A 296 19.76 -16.66 3.31
N ALA A 297 18.80 -15.76 3.55
CA ALA A 297 17.80 -15.89 4.60
C ALA A 297 16.70 -16.88 4.19
N ASP A 298 15.89 -17.29 5.15
CA ASP A 298 14.59 -17.92 4.83
C ASP A 298 13.63 -16.86 4.30
N SER A 299 12.70 -17.25 3.42
CA SER A 299 11.66 -16.33 2.95
C SER A 299 10.67 -16.02 4.07
N GLN A 300 10.52 -16.90 5.07
CA GLN A 300 9.70 -16.61 6.24
C GLN A 300 10.36 -15.54 7.12
N ILE A 301 9.72 -14.37 7.17
CA ILE A 301 10.15 -13.22 7.99
C ILE A 301 9.36 -13.09 9.28
N GLY A 302 8.21 -13.76 9.39
CA GLY A 302 7.37 -13.71 10.58
C GLY A 302 6.37 -14.84 10.68
N HIS A 303 5.77 -14.94 11.87
CA HIS A 303 4.74 -15.92 12.17
C HIS A 303 3.70 -15.28 13.10
N LEU A 304 2.44 -15.27 12.68
CA LEU A 304 1.32 -14.79 13.49
C LEU A 304 0.52 -15.97 14.01
N PHE A 305 -0.03 -15.82 15.22
CA PHE A 305 -0.87 -16.78 15.90
C PHE A 305 -2.13 -16.09 16.41
N SER A 306 -3.28 -16.55 15.95
CA SER A 306 -4.58 -16.10 16.43
C SER A 306 -5.27 -17.20 17.21
N TRP A 307 -5.57 -16.93 18.46
CA TRP A 307 -6.32 -17.82 19.34
C TRP A 307 -7.76 -17.32 19.54
N SER A 308 -8.71 -18.24 19.64
CA SER A 308 -10.06 -17.94 20.13
C SER A 308 -10.78 -19.20 20.60
N LYS A 309 -11.99 -19.05 21.15
CA LYS A 309 -12.83 -20.19 21.57
C LYS A 309 -13.37 -21.04 20.42
N SER A 310 -13.33 -20.54 19.19
CA SER A 310 -13.78 -21.28 17.99
C SER A 310 -12.90 -20.96 16.79
N ARG A 311 -12.80 -21.92 15.87
CA ARG A 311 -12.04 -21.77 14.61
C ARG A 311 -12.45 -20.53 13.81
N ASP A 312 -13.76 -20.29 13.64
CA ASP A 312 -14.23 -19.12 12.87
C ASP A 312 -13.87 -17.77 13.54
N LYS A 313 -13.84 -17.71 14.87
CA LYS A 313 -13.40 -16.48 15.57
C LYS A 313 -11.89 -16.28 15.44
N ALA A 314 -11.08 -17.33 15.62
CA ALA A 314 -9.65 -17.27 15.39
C ALA A 314 -9.35 -16.84 13.93
N ARG A 315 -10.09 -17.37 12.95
CA ARG A 315 -9.97 -16.98 11.54
C ARG A 315 -10.27 -15.51 11.32
N LYS A 316 -11.38 -15.01 11.88
CA LYS A 316 -11.77 -13.59 11.75
C LYS A 316 -10.75 -12.66 12.43
N ASN A 317 -10.28 -13.04 13.61
CA ASN A 317 -9.25 -12.30 14.34
C ASN A 317 -7.93 -12.24 13.55
N MET A 318 -7.50 -13.37 12.97
CA MET A 318 -6.34 -13.43 12.08
C MET A 318 -6.50 -12.52 10.86
N ILE A 319 -7.66 -12.55 10.19
CA ILE A 319 -7.94 -11.67 9.03
C ILE A 319 -7.82 -10.20 9.41
N LEU A 320 -8.39 -9.80 10.54
CA LEU A 320 -8.31 -8.41 11.01
C LEU A 320 -6.86 -8.01 11.31
N ALA A 321 -6.11 -8.87 12.00
CA ALA A 321 -4.70 -8.62 12.32
C ALA A 321 -3.83 -8.52 11.06
N LEU A 322 -4.06 -9.37 10.05
CA LEU A 322 -3.37 -9.31 8.77
C LEU A 322 -3.73 -8.07 7.95
N LYS A 323 -4.99 -7.59 8.02
CA LYS A 323 -5.40 -6.32 7.36
C LYS A 323 -4.77 -5.09 8.02
N GLU A 324 -4.46 -5.16 9.31
CA GLU A 324 -3.79 -4.09 10.06
C GLU A 324 -2.26 -4.22 10.08
N LEU A 325 -1.72 -5.34 9.59
CA LEU A 325 -0.28 -5.57 9.47
C LEU A 325 0.28 -4.73 8.31
N SER A 326 1.18 -3.79 8.65
CA SER A 326 1.90 -2.96 7.68
C SER A 326 3.33 -3.45 7.58
N ILE A 327 3.69 -4.01 6.42
CA ILE A 327 5.08 -4.34 6.08
C ILE A 327 5.40 -3.64 4.76
N ARG A 328 6.36 -2.70 4.80
CA ARG A 328 6.79 -1.89 3.65
C ARG A 328 8.29 -1.95 3.49
N GLY A 329 8.74 -1.80 2.25
CA GLY A 329 10.14 -1.84 1.85
C GLY A 329 10.29 -2.49 0.48
N ASP A 330 11.50 -2.91 0.13
CA ASP A 330 11.83 -3.53 -1.16
C ASP A 330 11.16 -4.90 -1.33
N ILE A 331 10.84 -5.58 -0.23
CA ILE A 331 10.26 -6.91 -0.24
C ILE A 331 8.76 -6.88 -0.58
N HIS A 332 8.29 -7.99 -1.13
CA HIS A 332 6.86 -8.30 -1.29
C HIS A 332 6.42 -9.27 -0.21
N THR A 333 5.13 -9.28 0.13
CA THR A 333 4.62 -10.20 1.16
C THR A 333 3.38 -10.96 0.72
N THR A 334 3.15 -12.10 1.35
CA THR A 334 1.99 -12.98 1.09
C THR A 334 0.73 -12.59 1.84
N VAL A 335 0.76 -11.51 2.64
CA VAL A 335 -0.33 -11.09 3.56
C VAL A 335 -1.67 -10.94 2.84
N GLU A 336 -1.72 -10.20 1.73
CA GLU A 336 -2.96 -9.99 0.96
C GLU A 336 -3.55 -11.31 0.44
N TYR A 337 -2.68 -12.20 -0.02
CA TYR A 337 -3.09 -13.51 -0.52
C TYR A 337 -3.67 -14.38 0.61
N ILE A 338 -3.01 -14.40 1.77
CA ILE A 338 -3.47 -15.14 2.95
C ILE A 338 -4.85 -14.62 3.40
N VAL A 339 -5.06 -13.31 3.41
CA VAL A 339 -6.37 -12.70 3.74
C VAL A 339 -7.46 -13.21 2.79
N ASN A 340 -7.24 -13.10 1.47
CA ASN A 340 -8.20 -13.55 0.47
C ASN A 340 -8.49 -15.06 0.59
N MET A 341 -7.45 -15.85 0.81
CA MET A 341 -7.54 -17.30 1.02
C MET A 341 -8.38 -17.64 2.26
N MET A 342 -8.16 -16.97 3.40
CA MET A 342 -8.92 -17.17 4.64
C MET A 342 -10.37 -16.66 4.55
N GLU A 343 -10.66 -15.75 3.62
CA GLU A 343 -12.02 -15.28 3.31
C GLU A 343 -12.78 -16.20 2.33
N SER A 344 -12.11 -17.18 1.71
CA SER A 344 -12.76 -18.15 0.82
C SER A 344 -13.74 -19.09 1.54
N ASP A 345 -14.78 -19.52 0.83
CA ASP A 345 -15.76 -20.46 1.38
C ASP A 345 -15.16 -21.83 1.68
N ASP A 346 -14.22 -22.30 0.89
CA ASP A 346 -13.49 -23.54 1.16
C ASP A 346 -12.77 -23.47 2.50
N PHE A 347 -12.01 -22.40 2.77
CA PHE A 347 -11.32 -22.25 4.05
C PHE A 347 -12.32 -22.07 5.22
N LYS A 348 -13.39 -21.27 5.05
CA LYS A 348 -14.43 -21.08 6.07
C LYS A 348 -15.09 -22.39 6.49
N TYR A 349 -15.48 -23.21 5.51
CA TYR A 349 -16.18 -24.48 5.74
C TYR A 349 -15.23 -25.68 5.92
N ASN A 350 -13.93 -25.42 6.08
CA ASN A 350 -12.91 -26.45 6.24
C ASN A 350 -12.92 -27.50 5.12
N ARG A 351 -13.06 -27.08 3.86
CA ARG A 351 -13.03 -27.91 2.64
C ARG A 351 -11.68 -27.75 1.93
N ILE A 352 -10.60 -28.07 2.65
CA ILE A 352 -9.23 -27.89 2.18
C ILE A 352 -8.52 -29.25 2.09
N SER A 353 -7.46 -29.31 1.30
CA SER A 353 -6.59 -30.48 1.18
C SER A 353 -5.19 -30.03 0.79
N THR A 354 -4.22 -30.94 0.82
CA THR A 354 -2.83 -30.67 0.44
C THR A 354 -2.66 -30.15 -1.00
N SER A 355 -3.61 -30.39 -1.91
CA SER A 355 -3.58 -29.86 -3.28
C SER A 355 -4.41 -28.58 -3.46
N TRP A 356 -5.23 -28.19 -2.47
CA TRP A 356 -6.22 -27.11 -2.62
C TRP A 356 -5.59 -25.77 -2.98
N LEU A 357 -4.49 -25.39 -2.32
CA LEU A 357 -3.85 -24.11 -2.56
C LEU A 357 -3.15 -24.08 -3.93
N ASP A 358 -2.46 -25.16 -4.32
CA ASP A 358 -1.85 -25.27 -5.65
C ASP A 358 -2.93 -25.23 -6.76
N GLU A 359 -4.08 -25.89 -6.56
CA GLU A 359 -5.24 -25.82 -7.45
C GLU A 359 -5.79 -24.39 -7.53
N ARG A 360 -5.97 -23.71 -6.39
CA ARG A 360 -6.43 -22.31 -6.34
C ARG A 360 -5.51 -21.37 -7.11
N ILE A 361 -4.19 -21.56 -7.01
CA ILE A 361 -3.20 -20.76 -7.74
C ILE A 361 -3.21 -21.07 -9.25
N SER A 362 -3.48 -22.31 -9.66
CA SER A 362 -3.58 -22.63 -11.10
C SER A 362 -4.81 -21.99 -11.77
N HIS A 363 -5.90 -21.80 -11.03
CA HIS A 363 -7.14 -21.14 -11.49
C HIS A 363 -7.13 -19.61 -11.26
N HIS A 364 -5.97 -19.04 -10.89
CA HIS A 364 -5.84 -17.67 -10.37
C HIS A 364 -6.20 -16.54 -11.36
N ASN A 365 -6.37 -16.84 -12.65
CA ASN A 365 -6.90 -15.85 -13.59
C ASN A 365 -8.36 -15.47 -13.30
N GLU A 366 -9.13 -16.31 -12.60
CA GLU A 366 -10.56 -16.09 -12.33
C GLU A 366 -10.83 -15.41 -10.96
N VAL A 367 -9.91 -15.52 -10.00
CA VAL A 367 -10.07 -15.00 -8.61
C VAL A 367 -9.77 -13.49 -8.50
N ARG A 368 -9.25 -12.86 -9.56
CA ARG A 368 -8.82 -11.45 -9.60
C ARG A 368 -9.91 -10.40 -9.29
N LEU A 369 -11.19 -10.77 -9.30
CA LEU A 369 -12.30 -9.82 -9.40
C LEU A 369 -13.00 -9.44 -8.08
N GLN A 370 -12.71 -10.07 -6.94
CA GLN A 370 -13.39 -9.74 -5.68
C GLN A 370 -12.52 -8.88 -4.76
N GLY A 371 -12.91 -7.61 -4.62
CA GLY A 371 -12.39 -6.69 -3.60
C GLY A 371 -11.26 -5.76 -4.04
N ARG A 372 -10.80 -5.80 -5.30
CA ARG A 372 -9.81 -4.83 -5.78
C ARG A 372 -10.41 -3.43 -5.96
N PRO A 373 -9.62 -2.37 -5.69
CA PRO A 373 -10.02 -1.00 -6.00
C PRO A 373 -10.31 -0.82 -7.50
N GLU A 374 -11.23 0.10 -7.82
CA GLU A 374 -11.60 0.42 -9.20
C GLU A 374 -10.35 0.80 -10.02
N PRO A 375 -10.08 0.19 -11.19
CA PRO A 375 -8.85 0.42 -11.96
C PRO A 375 -8.58 1.89 -12.26
N LEU A 376 -9.62 2.66 -12.61
CA LEU A 376 -9.48 4.08 -12.88
C LEU A 376 -9.07 4.87 -11.64
N MET A 377 -9.58 4.52 -10.46
CA MET A 377 -9.17 5.14 -9.20
C MET A 377 -7.69 4.87 -8.93
N VAL A 378 -7.24 3.61 -9.08
CA VAL A 378 -5.83 3.21 -8.89
C VAL A 378 -4.91 4.01 -9.81
N VAL A 379 -5.27 4.13 -11.09
CA VAL A 379 -4.52 4.90 -12.08
C VAL A 379 -4.43 6.38 -11.70
N LEU A 380 -5.55 6.99 -11.27
CA LEU A 380 -5.56 8.40 -10.88
C LEU A 380 -4.73 8.67 -9.62
N VAL A 381 -4.79 7.77 -8.62
CA VAL A 381 -3.95 7.82 -7.42
C VAL A 381 -2.48 7.65 -7.78
N GLY A 382 -2.14 6.66 -8.59
CA GLY A 382 -0.76 6.44 -9.08
C GLY A 382 -0.24 7.64 -9.86
N ALA A 383 -1.06 8.22 -10.74
CA ALA A 383 -0.70 9.39 -11.52
C ALA A 383 -0.40 10.61 -10.65
N VAL A 384 -1.26 10.92 -9.66
CA VAL A 384 -1.01 12.07 -8.77
C VAL A 384 0.21 11.84 -7.89
N CYS A 385 0.43 10.63 -7.38
CA CYS A 385 1.63 10.31 -6.59
C CYS A 385 2.90 10.49 -7.41
N CYS A 386 2.96 9.95 -8.63
CA CYS A 386 4.11 10.13 -9.53
C CYS A 386 4.32 11.59 -9.93
N ALA A 387 3.26 12.31 -10.26
CA ALA A 387 3.34 13.74 -10.61
C ALA A 387 3.80 14.59 -9.42
N TYR A 388 3.32 14.29 -8.22
CA TYR A 388 3.71 14.98 -6.99
C TYR A 388 5.18 14.76 -6.66
N GLN A 389 5.64 13.50 -6.66
CA GLN A 389 7.06 13.15 -6.45
C GLN A 389 7.94 13.88 -7.47
N SER A 390 7.61 13.78 -8.76
CA SER A 390 8.42 14.38 -9.83
C SER A 390 8.41 15.91 -9.76
N SER A 391 7.26 16.54 -9.45
CA SER A 391 7.16 17.98 -9.27
C SER A 391 7.98 18.49 -8.08
N ASN A 392 8.01 17.76 -6.96
CA ASN A 392 8.79 18.15 -5.80
C ASN A 392 10.28 17.92 -6.03
N SER A 393 10.68 16.83 -6.68
CA SER A 393 12.09 16.62 -7.07
C SER A 393 12.62 17.74 -7.97
N ARG A 394 11.81 18.23 -8.92
CA ARG A 394 12.20 19.41 -9.74
C ARG A 394 12.38 20.68 -8.90
N GLN A 395 11.51 20.90 -7.91
CA GLN A 395 11.64 22.05 -7.01
C GLN A 395 12.90 21.95 -6.16
N GLU A 396 13.17 20.78 -5.57
CA GLU A 396 14.38 20.50 -4.79
C GLU A 396 15.64 20.68 -5.63
N GLU A 397 15.64 20.18 -6.87
CA GLU A 397 16.75 20.36 -7.81
C GLU A 397 16.97 21.85 -8.16
N TYR A 398 15.90 22.60 -8.43
CA TYR A 398 15.98 24.03 -8.70
C TYR A 398 16.60 24.79 -7.53
N VAL A 399 16.15 24.51 -6.31
CA VAL A 399 16.67 25.11 -5.08
C VAL A 399 18.14 24.71 -4.86
N SER A 400 18.48 23.43 -5.04
CA SER A 400 19.86 22.95 -4.88
C SER A 400 20.84 23.60 -5.85
N GLN A 401 20.42 23.84 -7.10
CA GLN A 401 21.22 24.58 -8.07
C GLN A 401 21.42 26.05 -7.65
N LEU A 402 20.36 26.71 -7.15
CA LEU A 402 20.48 28.08 -6.60
C LEU A 402 21.40 28.14 -5.38
N GLU A 403 21.37 27.16 -4.49
CA GLU A 403 22.28 27.09 -3.34
C GLU A 403 23.75 27.06 -3.80
N ARG A 404 24.04 26.26 -4.82
CA ARG A 404 25.36 26.15 -5.47
C ARG A 404 25.74 27.38 -6.29
N GLY A 405 24.84 28.37 -6.42
CA GLY A 405 25.05 29.57 -7.22
C GLY A 405 24.96 29.35 -8.72
N GLN A 406 24.34 28.25 -9.15
CA GLN A 406 24.04 27.96 -10.55
C GLN A 406 22.67 28.53 -10.90
N LEU A 407 22.52 28.98 -12.15
CA LEU A 407 21.22 29.39 -12.70
C LEU A 407 20.48 28.13 -13.18
N PRO A 408 19.34 27.78 -12.59
CA PRO A 408 18.63 26.57 -12.98
C PRO A 408 17.84 26.76 -14.28
N PRO A 409 17.66 25.69 -15.08
CA PRO A 409 16.87 25.77 -16.31
C PRO A 409 15.37 25.91 -16.04
N ASN A 410 14.67 26.57 -16.95
CA ASN A 410 13.21 26.81 -16.86
C ASN A 410 12.39 25.51 -16.87
N ASP A 411 12.90 24.40 -17.39
CA ASP A 411 12.21 23.10 -17.41
C ASP A 411 11.87 22.60 -16.00
N LEU A 412 12.68 22.96 -15.00
CA LEU A 412 12.45 22.64 -13.59
C LEU A 412 11.22 23.38 -13.01
N LEU A 413 10.78 24.47 -13.64
CA LEU A 413 9.60 25.25 -13.24
C LEU A 413 8.31 24.69 -13.83
N SER A 414 8.38 23.66 -14.68
CA SER A 414 7.20 23.05 -15.31
C SER A 414 6.18 22.54 -14.28
N GLN A 415 4.94 22.98 -14.44
CA GLN A 415 3.79 22.53 -13.64
C GLN A 415 3.00 21.40 -14.31
N THR A 416 3.51 20.85 -15.41
CA THR A 416 2.84 19.80 -16.18
C THR A 416 3.73 18.57 -16.28
N GLU A 417 3.12 17.40 -16.11
CA GLU A 417 3.75 16.10 -16.26
C GLU A 417 2.90 15.25 -17.20
N ALA A 418 3.53 14.63 -18.20
CA ALA A 418 2.89 13.61 -19.02
C ALA A 418 3.28 12.23 -18.48
N LEU A 419 2.28 11.42 -18.13
CA LEU A 419 2.46 10.11 -17.52
C LEU A 419 1.83 9.04 -18.41
N GLU A 420 2.61 8.01 -18.70
CA GLU A 420 2.14 6.78 -19.34
C GLU A 420 2.13 5.67 -18.28
N LEU A 421 0.93 5.26 -17.86
CA LEU A 421 0.73 4.24 -16.84
C LEU A 421 0.02 3.04 -17.46
N ILE A 422 0.62 1.85 -17.37
CA ILE A 422 -0.03 0.62 -17.83
C ILE A 422 -0.48 -0.16 -16.61
N TYR A 423 -1.80 -0.31 -16.47
CA TYR A 423 -2.42 -1.04 -15.38
C TYR A 423 -3.38 -2.08 -15.95
N GLU A 424 -3.23 -3.33 -15.50
CA GLU A 424 -4.03 -4.48 -15.96
C GLU A 424 -4.07 -4.64 -17.50
N GLY A 425 -2.98 -4.28 -18.17
CA GLY A 425 -2.83 -4.39 -19.63
C GLY A 425 -3.41 -3.23 -20.44
N ILE A 426 -3.99 -2.22 -19.78
CA ILE A 426 -4.53 -1.01 -20.39
C ILE A 426 -3.55 0.15 -20.18
N LYS A 427 -3.22 0.87 -21.24
CA LYS A 427 -2.36 2.06 -21.24
C LYS A 427 -3.19 3.32 -20.99
N TYR A 428 -2.88 4.03 -19.92
CA TYR A 428 -3.48 5.29 -19.54
C TYR A 428 -2.50 6.42 -19.79
N ASN A 429 -2.86 7.31 -20.72
CA ASN A 429 -2.11 8.54 -20.98
C ASN A 429 -2.73 9.66 -20.14
N ILE A 430 -2.09 9.98 -19.01
CA ILE A 430 -2.54 10.99 -18.07
C ILE A 430 -1.63 12.21 -18.17
N LYS A 431 -2.21 13.38 -18.41
CA LYS A 431 -1.50 14.65 -18.25
C LYS A 431 -1.85 15.23 -16.87
N ALA A 432 -0.89 15.23 -15.96
CA ALA A 432 -1.04 15.76 -14.62
C ALA A 432 -0.54 17.20 -14.56
N CYS A 433 -1.40 18.14 -14.20
CA CYS A 433 -1.06 19.54 -14.03
C CYS A 433 -1.17 19.93 -12.55
N ARG A 434 -0.15 20.56 -11.98
CA ARG A 434 -0.19 21.07 -10.61
C ARG A 434 -1.01 22.36 -10.56
N SER A 435 -2.15 22.28 -9.88
CA SER A 435 -3.17 23.34 -9.83
C SER A 435 -3.18 24.12 -8.52
N GLY A 436 -2.35 23.70 -7.56
CA GLY A 436 -2.11 24.39 -6.31
C GLY A 436 -0.99 23.71 -5.51
N PRO A 437 -0.73 24.16 -4.27
CA PRO A 437 0.31 23.56 -3.42
C PRO A 437 0.10 22.07 -3.18
N ILE A 438 -1.16 21.68 -2.94
CA ILE A 438 -1.60 20.30 -2.66
C ILE A 438 -2.61 19.77 -3.69
N GLN A 439 -2.85 20.50 -4.79
CA GLN A 439 -3.92 20.17 -5.74
C GLN A 439 -3.35 19.91 -7.14
N PHE A 440 -3.86 18.87 -7.80
CA PHE A 440 -3.53 18.52 -9.18
C PHE A 440 -4.81 18.38 -10.00
N THR A 441 -4.75 18.77 -11.27
CA THR A 441 -5.77 18.46 -12.27
C THR A 441 -5.20 17.42 -13.22
N LEU A 442 -5.83 16.24 -13.26
CA LEU A 442 -5.45 15.14 -14.14
C LEU A 442 -6.35 15.15 -15.37
N PHE A 443 -5.74 15.12 -16.56
CA PHE A 443 -6.44 15.08 -17.85
C PHE A 443 -6.27 13.72 -18.53
N CYS A 444 -7.36 13.24 -19.12
CA CYS A 444 -7.37 12.09 -20.02
C CYS A 444 -8.56 12.23 -20.98
N ASN A 445 -8.35 11.99 -22.29
CA ASN A 445 -9.41 11.94 -23.31
C ASN A 445 -10.43 13.09 -23.23
N ASP A 446 -9.96 14.34 -23.28
CA ASP A 446 -10.77 15.57 -23.22
C ASP A 446 -11.66 15.69 -21.96
N SER A 447 -11.24 15.07 -20.86
CA SER A 447 -11.88 15.17 -19.57
C SER A 447 -10.84 15.35 -18.47
N TYR A 448 -11.24 15.95 -17.35
CA TYR A 448 -10.35 16.16 -16.22
C TYR A 448 -11.01 15.91 -14.88
N VAL A 449 -10.18 15.60 -13.89
CA VAL A 449 -10.56 15.48 -12.48
C VAL A 449 -9.57 16.23 -11.60
N GLN A 450 -10.06 16.91 -10.56
CA GLN A 450 -9.18 17.50 -9.54
C GLN A 450 -8.94 16.53 -8.39
N VAL A 451 -7.69 16.46 -7.94
CA VAL A 451 -7.23 15.57 -6.88
C VAL A 451 -6.39 16.38 -5.90
N GLU A 452 -6.61 16.17 -4.60
CA GLU A 452 -5.73 16.74 -3.57
C GLU A 452 -4.80 15.65 -3.03
N ILE A 453 -3.56 16.02 -2.72
CA ILE A 453 -2.54 15.11 -2.20
C ILE A 453 -1.77 15.77 -1.07
N ARG A 454 -1.55 15.01 0.02
CA ARG A 454 -0.73 15.42 1.16
C ARG A 454 0.25 14.31 1.50
N THR A 455 1.44 14.67 1.95
CA THR A 455 2.42 13.73 2.49
C THR A 455 2.07 13.35 3.92
N LEU A 456 2.16 12.07 4.24
CA LEU A 456 2.10 11.54 5.59
C LEU A 456 3.50 11.52 6.21
N SER A 457 3.58 11.41 7.53
CA SER A 457 4.85 11.41 8.27
C SER A 457 5.71 10.17 8.02
N ASP A 458 5.10 9.09 7.52
CA ASP A 458 5.70 7.78 7.27
C ASP A 458 6.13 7.59 5.80
N GLY A 459 6.18 8.68 5.02
CA GLY A 459 6.52 8.67 3.60
C GLY A 459 5.35 8.37 2.66
N GLY A 460 4.18 8.03 3.19
CA GLY A 460 2.97 7.80 2.39
C GLY A 460 2.29 9.08 1.88
N PHE A 461 1.23 8.90 1.11
CA PHE A 461 0.38 9.95 0.59
C PHE A 461 -1.07 9.77 1.05
N LEU A 462 -1.72 10.87 1.42
CA LEU A 462 -3.16 10.96 1.60
C LEU A 462 -3.75 11.65 0.37
N VAL A 463 -4.47 10.90 -0.45
CA VAL A 463 -5.04 11.36 -1.71
C VAL A 463 -6.55 11.51 -1.56
N LEU A 464 -7.06 12.72 -1.76
CA LEU A 464 -8.50 13.01 -1.79
C LEU A 464 -8.98 13.00 -3.25
N LEU A 465 -9.74 11.97 -3.61
CA LEU A 465 -10.34 11.81 -4.93
C LEU A 465 -11.86 11.71 -4.78
N ASN A 466 -12.60 12.59 -5.47
CA ASN A 466 -14.07 12.61 -5.45
C ASN A 466 -14.70 12.62 -4.04
N GLY A 467 -14.05 13.29 -3.07
CA GLY A 467 -14.52 13.37 -1.68
C GLY A 467 -14.22 12.15 -0.81
N LYS A 468 -13.47 11.17 -1.33
CA LYS A 468 -12.98 10.02 -0.58
C LYS A 468 -11.47 10.13 -0.38
N SER A 469 -11.01 9.88 0.84
CA SER A 469 -9.60 9.85 1.18
C SER A 469 -9.06 8.43 0.98
N HIS A 470 -7.95 8.34 0.28
CA HIS A 470 -7.23 7.11 -0.02
C HIS A 470 -5.81 7.23 0.53
N VAL A 471 -5.33 6.22 1.25
CA VAL A 471 -3.94 6.15 1.69
C VAL A 471 -3.15 5.41 0.62
N ALA A 472 -2.08 6.02 0.13
CA ALA A 472 -1.30 5.49 -0.98
C ALA A 472 0.20 5.52 -0.68
N TYR A 473 0.90 4.42 -0.96
CA TYR A 473 2.36 4.34 -0.94
C TYR A 473 2.85 4.01 -2.34
N ALA A 474 3.73 4.85 -2.89
CA ALA A 474 4.17 4.75 -4.28
C ALA A 474 5.69 4.54 -4.34
N THR A 475 6.11 3.34 -4.76
CA THR A 475 7.50 2.92 -4.87
C THR A 475 7.87 2.69 -6.33
N LYS A 476 8.91 3.37 -6.81
CA LYS A 476 9.42 3.17 -8.18
C LYS A 476 10.35 1.95 -8.21
N GLU A 477 10.09 1.04 -9.13
CA GLU A 477 10.87 -0.19 -9.31
C GLU A 477 11.42 -0.29 -10.75
N ALA A 478 12.37 -1.19 -10.98
CA ALA A 478 12.98 -1.38 -12.30
C ALA A 478 11.94 -1.71 -13.40
N GLN A 479 10.89 -2.47 -13.06
CA GLN A 479 9.86 -2.93 -13.99
C GLN A 479 8.64 -1.99 -14.07
N GLY A 480 8.55 -0.96 -13.23
CA GLY A 480 7.43 -0.03 -13.22
C GLY A 480 7.17 0.64 -11.87
N LEU A 481 5.91 0.84 -11.53
CA LEU A 481 5.49 1.48 -10.28
C LEU A 481 4.72 0.45 -9.43
N ARG A 482 5.15 0.25 -8.19
CA ARG A 482 4.36 -0.45 -7.18
C ARG A 482 3.61 0.57 -6.35
N LEU A 483 2.29 0.47 -6.36
CA LEU A 483 1.40 1.37 -5.65
C LEU A 483 0.56 0.54 -4.67
N VAL A 484 0.67 0.82 -3.37
CA VAL A 484 -0.23 0.24 -2.36
C VAL A 484 -1.31 1.28 -2.06
N VAL A 485 -2.56 1.04 -2.48
CA VAL A 485 -3.70 1.93 -2.22
C VAL A 485 -4.70 1.24 -1.31
N ASP A 486 -5.05 1.85 -0.17
CA ASP A 486 -5.99 1.30 0.80
C ASP A 486 -5.67 -0.17 1.18
N SER A 487 -4.38 -0.46 1.37
CA SER A 487 -3.83 -1.80 1.65
C SER A 487 -3.95 -2.82 0.50
N HIS A 488 -4.16 -2.36 -0.74
CA HIS A 488 -4.13 -3.19 -1.94
C HIS A 488 -2.91 -2.88 -2.81
N THR A 489 -2.07 -3.88 -3.04
CA THR A 489 -0.91 -3.79 -3.92
C THR A 489 -1.34 -3.82 -5.38
N CYS A 490 -1.03 -2.73 -6.07
CA CYS A 490 -1.32 -2.49 -7.48
C CYS A 490 0.00 -2.26 -8.22
N VAL A 491 0.31 -3.10 -9.19
CA VAL A 491 1.55 -3.01 -9.97
C VAL A 491 1.25 -2.43 -11.35
N PHE A 492 1.93 -1.34 -11.67
CA PHE A 492 1.96 -0.77 -13.01
C PHE A 492 3.18 -1.31 -13.74
N THR A 493 2.95 -1.91 -14.90
CA THR A 493 4.02 -2.53 -15.70
C THR A 493 4.52 -1.56 -16.76
N LYS A 494 5.71 -1.85 -17.30
CA LYS A 494 6.13 -1.28 -18.59
C LYS A 494 5.48 -2.05 -19.75
N GLU A 495 5.63 -1.54 -20.98
CA GLU A 495 5.18 -2.27 -22.17
C GLU A 495 5.89 -3.63 -22.25
N TYR A 496 5.14 -4.66 -22.67
CA TYR A 496 5.65 -6.03 -22.75
C TYR A 496 6.56 -6.18 -23.97
N ASP A 497 7.86 -6.31 -23.70
CA ASP A 497 8.89 -6.53 -24.71
C ASP A 497 9.59 -7.89 -24.50
N PRO A 498 9.09 -8.97 -25.12
CA PRO A 498 9.67 -10.31 -25.00
C PRO A 498 11.00 -10.48 -25.73
N THR A 499 11.50 -9.47 -26.46
CA THR A 499 12.84 -9.53 -27.07
C THR A 499 13.95 -9.45 -26.02
N ARG A 500 13.62 -9.02 -24.79
CA ARG A 500 14.54 -8.90 -23.67
C ARG A 500 14.13 -9.84 -22.55
N LEU A 501 14.93 -10.87 -22.29
CA LEU A 501 14.71 -11.80 -21.18
C LEU A 501 15.35 -11.21 -19.92
N VAL A 502 14.50 -10.61 -19.08
CA VAL A 502 14.89 -9.92 -17.85
C VAL A 502 14.53 -10.73 -16.61
N THR A 503 15.40 -10.73 -15.61
CA THR A 503 15.06 -11.26 -14.28
C THR A 503 14.31 -10.24 -13.45
N ASN A 504 13.41 -10.71 -12.59
CA ASN A 504 12.68 -9.94 -11.59
C ASN A 504 13.18 -10.20 -10.16
N THR A 505 14.09 -11.15 -9.99
CA THR A 505 14.63 -11.56 -8.68
C THR A 505 16.13 -11.31 -8.64
N ALA A 506 16.59 -10.87 -7.46
CA ALA A 506 18.01 -10.85 -7.13
C ALA A 506 18.49 -12.27 -6.83
N GLY A 507 19.71 -12.61 -7.21
CA GLY A 507 20.31 -13.90 -6.92
C GLY A 507 21.47 -14.22 -7.84
N LYS A 508 21.82 -15.51 -7.96
CA LYS A 508 22.93 -15.96 -8.78
C LYS A 508 22.42 -16.74 -9.99
N LEU A 509 22.93 -16.45 -11.19
CA LEU A 509 22.70 -17.30 -12.35
C LEU A 509 23.44 -18.63 -12.15
N ALA A 510 22.71 -19.71 -11.86
CA ALA A 510 23.33 -21.00 -11.56
C ALA A 510 23.91 -21.65 -12.82
N ARG A 511 23.09 -21.78 -13.86
CA ARG A 511 23.46 -22.35 -15.16
C ARG A 511 22.43 -22.03 -16.24
N TYR A 512 22.83 -22.16 -17.50
CA TYR A 512 21.91 -22.26 -18.62
C TYR A 512 21.49 -23.72 -18.84
N LEU A 513 20.26 -23.90 -19.31
CA LEU A 513 19.71 -25.21 -19.69
C LEU A 513 19.76 -25.44 -21.20
N VAL A 514 20.23 -24.43 -21.95
CA VAL A 514 20.22 -24.37 -23.41
C VAL A 514 21.49 -23.66 -23.90
N ASP A 515 21.91 -23.98 -25.12
CA ASP A 515 23.06 -23.35 -25.77
C ASP A 515 22.70 -21.97 -26.37
N ASP A 516 23.72 -21.13 -26.58
CA ASP A 516 23.57 -19.86 -27.29
C ASP A 516 23.12 -20.09 -28.74
N GLY A 517 22.09 -19.36 -29.19
CA GLY A 517 21.46 -19.54 -30.50
C GLY A 517 20.45 -20.69 -30.58
N ALA A 518 20.07 -21.31 -29.46
CA ALA A 518 19.02 -22.33 -29.46
C ALA A 518 17.63 -21.76 -29.79
N SER A 519 16.85 -22.51 -30.57
CA SER A 519 15.43 -22.21 -30.82
C SER A 519 14.56 -22.82 -29.72
N LEU A 520 13.79 -21.97 -29.03
CA LEU A 520 12.99 -22.33 -27.87
C LEU A 520 11.52 -22.11 -28.15
N ARG A 521 10.68 -22.94 -27.54
CA ARG A 521 9.23 -22.73 -27.50
C ARG A 521 8.84 -21.98 -26.23
N ARG A 522 7.72 -21.28 -26.30
CA ARG A 522 7.10 -20.66 -25.12
C ARG A 522 6.95 -21.67 -23.98
N GLY A 523 7.34 -21.25 -22.78
CA GLY A 523 7.28 -22.04 -21.56
C GLY A 523 8.45 -23.01 -21.38
N MET A 524 9.38 -23.13 -22.34
CA MET A 524 10.58 -23.94 -22.13
C MET A 524 11.54 -23.26 -21.15
N PRO A 525 12.09 -23.99 -20.18
CA PRO A 525 13.10 -23.45 -19.29
C PRO A 525 14.41 -23.22 -20.06
N TYR A 526 15.02 -22.05 -19.91
CA TYR A 526 16.27 -21.68 -20.60
C TYR A 526 17.45 -21.49 -19.65
N ALA A 527 17.19 -21.15 -18.38
CA ALA A 527 18.22 -20.97 -17.36
C ALA A 527 17.68 -21.36 -15.98
N GLU A 528 18.58 -21.62 -15.03
CA GLU A 528 18.26 -21.76 -13.62
C GLU A 528 18.97 -20.68 -12.81
N ILE A 529 18.23 -20.04 -11.91
CA ILE A 529 18.78 -19.08 -10.95
C ILE A 529 18.70 -19.65 -9.54
N GLU A 530 19.72 -19.36 -8.74
CA GLU A 530 19.77 -19.64 -7.32
C GLU A 530 19.34 -18.39 -6.55
N VAL A 531 18.20 -18.49 -5.87
CA VAL A 531 17.63 -17.42 -5.03
C VAL A 531 17.22 -18.06 -3.71
N MET A 532 17.68 -17.51 -2.57
CA MET A 532 17.30 -18.03 -1.24
C MET A 532 17.54 -19.54 -1.07
N LYS A 533 18.68 -20.03 -1.59
CA LYS A 533 19.09 -21.45 -1.58
C LYS A 533 18.10 -22.39 -2.29
N MET A 534 17.30 -21.85 -3.20
CA MET A 534 16.39 -22.57 -4.08
C MET A 534 16.81 -22.37 -5.53
N TYR A 535 16.78 -23.45 -6.31
CA TYR A 535 16.92 -23.36 -7.76
C TYR A 535 15.56 -23.12 -8.39
N MET A 536 15.48 -22.10 -9.24
CA MET A 536 14.26 -21.77 -9.97
C MET A 536 14.53 -21.72 -11.47
N PRO A 537 13.75 -22.47 -12.27
CA PRO A 537 13.85 -22.39 -13.72
C PRO A 537 13.24 -21.08 -14.23
N LEU A 538 14.00 -20.37 -15.07
CA LEU A 538 13.52 -19.25 -15.87
C LEU A 538 12.94 -19.78 -17.18
N LEU A 539 11.66 -19.47 -17.40
CA LEU A 539 10.90 -19.95 -18.55
C LEU A 539 10.93 -18.92 -19.67
N THR A 540 10.96 -19.42 -20.91
CA THR A 540 10.96 -18.59 -22.11
C THR A 540 9.55 -18.02 -22.34
N PRO A 541 9.38 -16.70 -22.48
CA PRO A 541 8.06 -16.07 -22.55
C PRO A 541 7.36 -16.30 -23.90
N GLU A 542 8.10 -16.38 -25.00
CA GLU A 542 7.60 -16.58 -26.37
C GLU A 542 8.54 -17.51 -27.15
N ALA A 543 8.13 -17.97 -28.34
CA ALA A 543 9.01 -18.77 -29.20
C ALA A 543 10.02 -17.89 -29.95
N GLY A 544 11.26 -18.36 -30.07
CA GLY A 544 12.32 -17.63 -30.75
C GLY A 544 13.70 -18.21 -30.54
N VAL A 545 14.69 -17.53 -31.09
CA VAL A 545 16.11 -17.86 -30.96
C VAL A 545 16.73 -17.04 -29.83
N ILE A 546 17.29 -17.72 -28.83
CA ILE A 546 17.89 -17.06 -27.67
C ILE A 546 19.33 -16.63 -27.95
N ARG A 547 19.73 -15.46 -27.43
CA ARG A 547 21.12 -15.00 -27.34
C ARG A 547 21.51 -14.72 -25.90
N LEU A 548 22.50 -15.44 -25.39
CA LEU A 548 22.93 -15.34 -23.99
C LEU A 548 23.75 -14.05 -23.80
N LEU A 549 23.42 -13.25 -22.78
CA LEU A 549 24.09 -11.96 -22.52
C LEU A 549 24.94 -11.99 -21.24
N LYS A 550 24.52 -12.72 -20.21
CA LYS A 550 25.26 -12.86 -18.94
C LYS A 550 25.98 -14.21 -18.85
N SER A 551 27.08 -14.24 -18.11
CA SER A 551 27.84 -15.48 -17.85
C SER A 551 27.27 -16.25 -16.66
N GLU A 552 27.34 -17.58 -16.70
CA GLU A 552 27.02 -18.43 -15.55
C GLU A 552 27.83 -18.02 -14.31
N GLY A 553 27.20 -18.10 -13.15
CA GLY A 553 27.75 -17.64 -11.87
C GLY A 553 27.63 -16.14 -11.60
N ALA A 554 27.15 -15.32 -12.56
CA ALA A 554 26.95 -13.89 -12.35
C ALA A 554 25.88 -13.61 -11.28
N VAL A 555 26.12 -12.57 -10.48
CA VAL A 555 25.11 -11.99 -9.58
C VAL A 555 24.14 -11.16 -10.42
N LEU A 556 22.85 -11.37 -10.20
CA LEU A 556 21.73 -10.75 -10.89
C LEU A 556 21.02 -9.77 -9.96
N ALA A 557 20.67 -8.61 -10.50
CA ALA A 557 19.75 -7.66 -9.87
C ALA A 557 18.39 -7.66 -10.60
N PRO A 558 17.28 -7.30 -9.91
CA PRO A 558 15.99 -7.14 -10.56
C PRO A 558 16.05 -6.13 -11.72
N GLY A 559 15.55 -6.54 -12.89
CA GLY A 559 15.60 -5.77 -14.13
C GLY A 559 16.80 -6.07 -15.04
N ASP A 560 17.79 -6.85 -14.59
CA ASP A 560 18.91 -7.27 -15.43
C ASP A 560 18.44 -8.12 -16.62
N CYS A 561 18.96 -7.80 -17.80
CA CYS A 561 18.75 -8.61 -19.01
C CYS A 561 19.74 -9.78 -19.01
N ILE A 562 19.23 -11.00 -18.88
CA ILE A 562 20.04 -12.23 -18.86
C ILE A 562 20.35 -12.71 -20.28
N ALA A 563 19.37 -12.57 -21.17
CA ALA A 563 19.45 -12.97 -22.56
C ALA A 563 18.56 -12.07 -23.43
N ALA A 564 18.85 -12.03 -24.73
CA ALA A 564 17.97 -11.46 -25.75
C ALA A 564 17.28 -12.60 -26.51
N MET A 565 16.15 -12.29 -27.14
CA MET A 565 15.42 -13.27 -27.95
C MET A 565 15.03 -12.65 -29.30
N GLU A 566 15.43 -13.30 -30.38
CA GLU A 566 14.93 -13.04 -31.72
C GLU A 566 13.64 -13.85 -31.89
N LEU A 567 12.50 -13.16 -31.82
CA LEU A 567 11.17 -13.79 -31.86
C LEU A 567 10.87 -14.39 -33.23
N ASP A 568 10.29 -15.58 -33.25
CA ASP A 568 9.77 -16.18 -34.49
C ASP A 568 8.61 -15.35 -35.06
N ASP A 569 7.80 -14.76 -34.18
CA ASP A 569 6.72 -13.84 -34.52
C ASP A 569 6.93 -12.48 -33.82
N PRO A 570 7.37 -11.44 -34.56
CA PRO A 570 7.53 -10.09 -34.04
C PRO A 570 6.22 -9.47 -33.51
N SER A 571 5.05 -9.99 -33.90
CA SER A 571 3.75 -9.50 -33.42
C SER A 571 3.43 -9.91 -31.98
N CYS A 572 4.20 -10.83 -31.38
CA CYS A 572 4.11 -11.17 -29.96
C CYS A 572 4.53 -10.01 -29.02
N VAL A 573 5.16 -8.95 -29.54
CA VAL A 573 5.35 -7.68 -28.83
C VAL A 573 3.99 -6.99 -28.68
N LYS A 574 3.27 -7.30 -27.59
CA LYS A 574 1.95 -6.75 -27.32
C LYS A 574 2.05 -5.30 -26.85
N LYS A 575 1.56 -4.37 -27.67
CA LYS A 575 1.23 -3.02 -27.22
C LYS A 575 -0.08 -3.06 -26.43
N SER A 576 -0.09 -2.49 -25.23
CA SER A 576 -1.27 -2.39 -24.40
C SER A 576 -2.37 -1.55 -25.07
N ASP A 577 -3.63 -1.96 -24.90
CA ASP A 577 -4.78 -1.20 -25.39
C ASP A 577 -4.83 0.16 -24.69
N VAL A 578 -5.05 1.23 -25.45
CA VAL A 578 -5.12 2.58 -24.88
C VAL A 578 -6.51 2.81 -24.28
N TYR A 579 -6.57 3.31 -23.05
CA TYR A 579 -7.81 3.71 -22.42
C TYR A 579 -8.46 4.85 -23.21
N MET A 580 -9.67 4.63 -23.73
CA MET A 580 -10.44 5.62 -24.50
C MET A 580 -11.61 6.23 -23.70
N GLY A 581 -11.82 5.79 -22.45
CA GLY A 581 -12.89 6.31 -21.60
C GLY A 581 -12.63 7.73 -21.09
N LYS A 582 -13.65 8.35 -20.50
CA LYS A 582 -13.52 9.66 -19.84
C LYS A 582 -13.29 9.51 -18.34
N LEU A 583 -12.69 10.53 -17.74
CA LEU A 583 -12.52 10.65 -16.29
C LEU A 583 -13.85 11.05 -15.64
N PRO A 584 -14.10 10.63 -14.39
CA PRO A 584 -15.29 11.04 -13.66
C PRO A 584 -15.28 12.56 -13.48
N SER A 585 -16.41 13.20 -13.76
CA SER A 585 -16.56 14.63 -13.51
C SER A 585 -16.38 14.92 -12.03
N THR A 586 -15.51 15.89 -11.69
CA THR A 586 -15.30 16.33 -10.32
C THR A 586 -16.62 16.85 -9.72
N LYS A 587 -17.37 16.00 -9.02
CA LYS A 587 -18.34 16.49 -8.05
C LYS A 587 -17.49 17.03 -6.90
N SER A 588 -17.36 18.35 -6.82
CA SER A 588 -16.59 19.05 -5.78
C SER A 588 -16.84 18.36 -4.42
N GLY A 589 -15.86 17.58 -3.96
CA GLY A 589 -16.01 16.62 -2.85
C GLY A 589 -16.25 17.26 -1.48
N ASN A 590 -16.02 18.57 -1.38
CA ASN A 590 -16.56 19.38 -0.30
C ASN A 590 -17.94 19.83 -0.75
N GLY A 591 -18.99 19.20 -0.18
CA GLY A 591 -20.39 19.46 -0.51
C GLY A 591 -20.60 20.93 -0.83
N ASN A 592 -21.08 21.20 -2.04
CA ASN A 592 -21.30 22.56 -2.57
C ASN A 592 -22.13 23.34 -1.57
N SER A 593 -21.46 24.01 -0.63
CA SER A 593 -22.09 24.89 0.31
C SER A 593 -22.70 25.97 -0.54
N THR A 594 -24.01 26.13 -0.44
CA THR A 594 -24.72 27.19 -1.13
C THR A 594 -24.36 28.57 -0.58
N LYS A 595 -23.64 28.61 0.55
CA LYS A 595 -23.16 29.82 1.20
C LYS A 595 -22.15 30.56 0.32
N SER A 596 -22.35 31.86 0.24
CA SER A 596 -21.56 32.79 -0.57
C SER A 596 -20.12 32.86 -0.09
N VAL A 597 -19.86 32.83 1.22
CA VAL A 597 -18.48 32.83 1.76
C VAL A 597 -17.61 31.67 1.26
N HIS A 598 -18.17 30.45 1.13
CA HIS A 598 -17.41 29.30 0.64
C HIS A 598 -17.15 29.40 -0.87
N LYS A 599 -18.13 29.91 -1.63
CA LYS A 599 -17.96 30.17 -3.07
C LYS A 599 -16.89 31.24 -3.33
N MET A 600 -16.89 32.33 -2.55
CA MET A 600 -15.87 33.37 -2.62
C MET A 600 -14.47 32.78 -2.40
N ARG A 601 -14.27 32.04 -1.29
CA ARG A 601 -12.96 31.45 -0.99
C ARG A 601 -12.50 30.47 -2.06
N LYS A 602 -13.40 29.60 -2.55
CA LYS A 602 -13.08 28.68 -3.64
C LYS A 602 -12.64 29.42 -4.90
N ALA A 603 -13.37 30.47 -5.27
CA ALA A 603 -13.02 31.31 -6.41
C ALA A 603 -11.65 32.00 -6.18
N GLN A 604 -11.44 32.60 -5.01
CA GLN A 604 -10.16 33.22 -4.66
C GLN A 604 -9.00 32.22 -4.73
N THR A 605 -9.12 31.02 -4.17
CA THR A 605 -8.08 29.98 -4.24
C THR A 605 -7.69 29.66 -5.68
N VAL A 606 -8.67 29.52 -6.58
CA VAL A 606 -8.39 29.25 -8.01
C VAL A 606 -7.67 30.43 -8.65
N LEU A 607 -8.18 31.65 -8.46
CA LEU A 607 -7.63 32.85 -9.11
C LEU A 607 -6.24 33.20 -8.58
N GLN A 608 -6.03 33.14 -7.25
CA GLN A 608 -4.71 33.28 -6.63
C GLN A 608 -3.75 32.18 -7.11
N GLY A 609 -4.25 30.94 -7.25
CA GLY A 609 -3.47 29.83 -7.82
C GLY A 609 -2.92 30.15 -9.22
N VAL A 610 -3.76 30.69 -10.11
CA VAL A 610 -3.34 31.16 -11.44
C VAL A 610 -2.29 32.27 -11.33
N LEU A 611 -2.51 33.27 -10.45
CA LEU A 611 -1.54 34.35 -10.23
C LEU A 611 -0.20 33.86 -9.69
N GLN A 612 -0.19 32.79 -8.90
CA GLN A 612 1.00 32.12 -8.38
C GLN A 612 1.69 31.20 -9.40
N GLY A 613 1.15 31.10 -10.63
CA GLY A 613 1.68 30.29 -11.72
C GLY A 613 1.31 28.81 -11.69
N TYR A 614 0.30 28.43 -10.89
CA TYR A 614 -0.29 27.10 -10.97
C TYR A 614 -1.22 26.99 -12.18
N PHE A 615 -1.44 25.75 -12.62
CA PHE A 615 -2.32 25.47 -13.74
C PHE A 615 -3.80 25.54 -13.32
N ALA A 616 -4.65 26.17 -14.13
CA ALA A 616 -6.09 26.07 -13.98
C ALA A 616 -6.74 25.82 -15.35
N PRO A 617 -7.70 24.87 -15.45
CA PRO A 617 -8.56 24.76 -16.63
C PRO A 617 -9.28 26.08 -16.94
N GLU A 618 -9.45 26.42 -18.22
CA GLU A 618 -10.06 27.69 -18.64
C GLU A 618 -11.52 27.83 -18.15
N ASP A 619 -12.30 26.75 -18.22
CA ASP A 619 -13.68 26.66 -17.73
C ASP A 619 -13.76 26.89 -16.22
N LEU A 620 -12.83 26.30 -15.45
CA LEU A 620 -12.74 26.47 -14.00
C LEU A 620 -12.35 27.91 -13.64
N SER A 621 -11.36 28.50 -14.32
CA SER A 621 -10.94 29.89 -14.10
C SER A 621 -12.06 30.88 -14.42
N HIS A 622 -12.78 30.67 -15.52
CA HIS A 622 -13.91 31.52 -15.91
C HIS A 622 -15.08 31.40 -14.92
N THR A 623 -15.37 30.17 -14.45
CA THR A 623 -16.41 29.94 -13.44
C THR A 623 -16.02 30.62 -12.12
N ALA A 624 -14.77 30.48 -11.67
CA ALA A 624 -14.27 31.15 -10.48
C ALA A 624 -14.41 32.69 -10.57
N LEU A 625 -14.04 33.28 -11.70
CA LEU A 625 -14.20 34.72 -11.93
C LEU A 625 -15.67 35.15 -11.85
N THR A 626 -16.56 34.39 -12.48
CA THR A 626 -18.01 34.67 -12.48
C THR A 626 -18.60 34.55 -11.08
N ASP A 627 -18.30 33.46 -10.38
CA ASP A 627 -18.74 33.21 -9.01
C ASP A 627 -18.25 34.31 -8.06
N LEU A 628 -16.99 34.75 -8.20
CA LEU A 628 -16.42 35.83 -7.39
C LEU A 628 -17.23 37.12 -7.54
N PHE A 629 -17.43 37.62 -8.76
CA PHE A 629 -18.17 38.86 -9.00
C PHE A 629 -19.67 38.75 -8.67
N GLN A 630 -20.24 37.54 -8.71
CA GLN A 630 -21.61 37.31 -8.26
C GLN A 630 -21.71 37.39 -6.73
N VAL A 631 -20.77 36.75 -6.02
CA VAL A 631 -20.76 36.69 -4.56
C VAL A 631 -20.41 38.03 -3.92
N LEU A 632 -19.51 38.81 -4.51
CA LEU A 632 -19.14 40.14 -3.99
C LEU A 632 -20.33 41.13 -3.97
N LYS A 633 -21.41 40.81 -4.68
CA LYS A 633 -22.66 41.59 -4.70
C LYS A 633 -23.73 41.05 -3.73
N ASP A 634 -23.46 39.94 -3.05
CA ASP A 634 -24.40 39.33 -2.12
C ASP A 634 -24.37 40.07 -0.76
N PRO A 635 -25.49 40.68 -0.31
CA PRO A 635 -25.55 41.38 0.96
C PRO A 635 -25.33 40.48 2.18
N LEU A 636 -25.46 39.16 2.05
CA LEU A 636 -25.23 38.22 3.15
C LEU A 636 -23.76 37.88 3.35
N LEU A 637 -22.86 38.19 2.41
CA LEU A 637 -21.44 37.82 2.48
C LEU A 637 -20.74 38.30 3.76
N PRO A 638 -20.84 39.59 4.19
CA PRO A 638 -20.20 40.06 5.42
C PRO A 638 -20.69 39.30 6.65
N VAL A 639 -21.99 38.98 6.67
CA VAL A 639 -22.63 38.28 7.78
C VAL A 639 -22.20 36.82 7.84
N GLU A 640 -21.99 36.18 6.69
CA GLU A 640 -21.45 34.83 6.64
C GLU A 640 -19.99 34.77 7.07
N GLU A 641 -19.15 35.71 6.65
CA GLU A 641 -17.75 35.83 7.10
C GLU A 641 -17.66 36.05 8.61
N ILE A 642 -18.43 37.00 9.17
CA ILE A 642 -18.49 37.25 10.61
C ILE A 642 -18.99 36.00 11.35
N LYS A 643 -20.04 35.34 10.86
CA LYS A 643 -20.58 34.13 11.50
C LYS A 643 -19.55 33.01 11.57
N GLU A 644 -18.74 32.82 10.53
CA GLU A 644 -17.69 31.81 10.53
C GLU A 644 -16.55 32.16 11.49
N ALA A 645 -16.09 33.41 11.50
CA ALA A 645 -15.12 33.91 12.47
C ALA A 645 -15.62 33.74 13.91
N MET A 646 -16.88 34.11 14.18
CA MET A 646 -17.55 33.92 15.47
C MET A 646 -17.60 32.45 15.88
N SER A 647 -17.81 31.52 14.95
CA SER A 647 -17.82 30.08 15.26
C SER A 647 -16.49 29.59 15.83
N SER A 648 -15.36 30.15 15.38
CA SER A 648 -14.03 29.84 15.90
C SER A 648 -13.72 30.50 17.25
N LEU A 649 -14.45 31.59 17.57
CA LEU A 649 -14.31 32.38 18.79
C LEU A 649 -15.29 31.96 19.89
N ALA A 650 -16.16 30.99 19.62
CA ALA A 650 -17.10 30.45 20.60
C ALA A 650 -16.36 29.96 21.87
N GLY A 651 -16.73 30.50 23.03
CA GLY A 651 -16.09 30.21 24.31
C GLY A 651 -14.77 30.94 24.60
N ARG A 652 -14.19 31.66 23.62
CA ARG A 652 -13.01 32.53 23.82
C ARG A 652 -13.37 33.99 24.09
N ILE A 653 -14.54 34.42 23.60
CA ILE A 653 -15.09 35.74 23.91
C ILE A 653 -16.27 35.60 24.89
N PRO A 654 -16.59 36.65 25.67
CA PRO A 654 -17.69 36.62 26.64
C PRO A 654 -19.03 36.29 25.98
N LEU A 655 -19.86 35.53 26.69
CA LEU A 655 -21.19 35.12 26.19
C LEU A 655 -22.07 36.32 25.81
N GLU A 656 -21.97 37.42 26.56
CA GLU A 656 -22.75 38.64 26.31
C GLU A 656 -22.38 39.28 24.97
N VAL A 657 -21.08 39.41 24.69
CA VAL A 657 -20.55 39.93 23.41
C VAL A 657 -20.97 39.01 22.27
N PHE A 658 -20.84 37.70 22.48
CA PHE A 658 -21.22 36.69 21.50
C PHE A 658 -22.72 36.76 21.14
N ALA A 659 -23.59 36.87 22.14
CA ALA A 659 -25.03 36.99 21.96
C ALA A 659 -25.41 38.27 21.23
N LYS A 660 -24.87 39.44 21.67
CA LYS A 660 -25.11 40.74 21.02
C LYS A 660 -24.79 40.71 19.52
N ILE A 661 -23.63 40.17 19.13
CA ILE A 661 -23.22 40.07 17.71
C ILE A 661 -24.13 39.10 16.95
N THR A 662 -24.48 37.96 17.57
CA THR A 662 -25.36 36.95 16.96
C THR A 662 -26.76 37.50 16.70
N ASP A 663 -27.31 38.31 17.61
CA ASP A 663 -28.62 38.96 17.43
C ASP A 663 -28.60 39.94 16.26
N LYS A 664 -27.53 40.71 16.09
CA LYS A 664 -27.35 41.61 14.93
C LYS A 664 -27.31 40.83 13.61
N ILE A 665 -26.59 39.72 13.58
CA ILE A 665 -26.53 38.80 12.42
C ILE A 665 -27.93 38.27 12.09
N GLN A 666 -28.68 37.79 13.08
CA GLN A 666 -30.03 37.23 12.86
C GLN A 666 -31.03 38.28 12.41
N SER A 667 -31.00 39.47 13.02
CA SER A 667 -31.85 40.60 12.65
C SER A 667 -31.65 41.01 11.20
N PHE A 668 -30.41 41.14 10.74
CA PHE A 668 -30.13 41.47 9.35
C PHE A 668 -30.55 40.37 8.37
N LYS A 669 -30.31 39.09 8.71
CA LYS A 669 -30.77 37.97 7.87
C LYS A 669 -32.29 37.99 7.68
N LYS A 670 -33.03 38.35 8.72
CA LYS A 670 -34.49 38.49 8.66
C LYS A 670 -34.89 39.65 7.75
N GLN A 671 -34.24 40.82 7.87
CA GLN A 671 -34.50 41.98 7.01
C GLN A 671 -34.29 41.65 5.52
N VAL A 672 -33.16 41.02 5.18
CA VAL A 672 -32.86 40.62 3.79
C VAL A 672 -33.88 39.60 3.26
N ALA A 673 -34.39 38.70 4.11
CA ALA A 673 -35.39 37.70 3.73
C ALA A 673 -36.79 38.32 3.51
N GLU A 674 -37.14 39.34 4.28
CA GLU A 674 -38.45 40.03 4.19
C GLU A 674 -38.50 41.02 3.01
N GLU A 675 -37.38 41.64 2.65
CA GLU A 675 -37.29 42.65 1.58
C GLU A 675 -36.15 42.36 0.58
N PRO A 676 -36.21 41.27 -0.21
CA PRO A 676 -35.12 40.87 -1.10
C PRO A 676 -34.84 41.84 -2.27
N ALA A 677 -35.77 42.76 -2.57
CA ALA A 677 -35.61 43.78 -3.60
C ALA A 677 -34.97 45.09 -3.09
N ALA A 678 -34.80 45.25 -1.77
CA ALA A 678 -34.19 46.41 -1.17
C ALA A 678 -32.67 46.24 -1.01
N SER A 679 -31.92 47.32 -1.23
CA SER A 679 -30.46 47.35 -1.08
C SER A 679 -30.09 47.48 0.40
N HIS A 680 -30.16 46.38 1.15
CA HIS A 680 -29.74 46.35 2.55
C HIS A 680 -28.23 46.20 2.69
N GLU A 681 -27.62 46.97 3.60
CA GLU A 681 -26.21 46.84 3.95
C GLU A 681 -26.06 46.48 5.43
N PHE A 682 -25.15 45.54 5.73
CA PHE A 682 -24.87 45.15 7.10
C PHE A 682 -24.00 46.19 7.79
N ASN A 683 -24.50 46.77 8.89
CA ASN A 683 -23.79 47.81 9.63
C ASN A 683 -22.67 47.22 10.52
N VAL A 684 -21.48 47.03 9.95
CA VAL A 684 -20.31 46.51 10.68
C VAL A 684 -19.82 47.43 11.80
N ALA A 685 -20.13 48.72 11.76
CA ALA A 685 -19.77 49.65 12.85
C ALA A 685 -20.44 49.29 14.18
N GLU A 686 -21.62 48.67 14.14
CA GLU A 686 -22.28 48.17 15.35
C GLU A 686 -21.53 46.99 15.97
N VAL A 687 -20.92 46.14 15.15
CA VAL A 687 -20.07 45.04 15.64
C VAL A 687 -18.82 45.60 16.32
N ILE A 688 -18.16 46.59 15.71
CA ILE A 688 -17.01 47.28 16.32
C ILE A 688 -17.42 47.96 17.63
N ALA A 689 -18.57 48.64 17.67
CA ALA A 689 -19.06 49.29 18.87
C ALA A 689 -19.28 48.31 20.03
N ILE A 690 -19.83 47.11 19.75
CA ILE A 690 -19.98 46.05 20.76
C ILE A 690 -18.61 45.58 21.29
N LEU A 691 -17.62 45.46 20.41
CA LEU A 691 -16.26 45.05 20.80
C LEU A 691 -15.58 46.13 21.66
N GLU A 692 -15.67 47.40 21.27
CA GLU A 692 -15.11 48.52 22.05
C GLU A 692 -15.81 48.72 23.39
N GLU A 693 -17.15 48.59 23.42
CA GLU A 693 -17.95 48.64 24.65
C GLU A 693 -17.40 47.64 25.66
N TYR A 694 -17.22 46.37 25.25
CA TYR A 694 -16.65 45.36 26.14
C TYR A 694 -15.19 45.64 26.51
N LYS A 695 -14.35 46.07 25.54
CA LYS A 695 -12.95 46.41 25.81
C LYS A 695 -12.82 47.47 26.92
N THR A 696 -13.73 48.44 26.98
CA THR A 696 -13.71 49.48 28.03
C THR A 696 -14.05 48.97 29.43
N THR A 697 -14.77 47.84 29.53
CA THR A 697 -15.09 47.19 30.82
C THR A 697 -13.89 46.46 31.44
N LEU A 698 -12.85 46.18 30.64
CA LEU A 698 -11.65 45.50 31.10
C LEU A 698 -10.76 46.46 31.89
N SER A 699 -10.35 46.04 33.08
CA SER A 699 -9.66 46.88 34.07
C SER A 699 -8.14 46.97 33.87
N THR A 700 -7.52 45.95 33.26
CA THR A 700 -6.06 45.93 33.03
C THR A 700 -5.71 46.02 31.55
N ASP A 701 -4.59 46.70 31.24
CA ASP A 701 -4.12 46.84 29.86
C ASP A 701 -3.74 45.49 29.23
N ARG A 702 -3.28 44.53 30.05
CA ARG A 702 -3.04 43.15 29.61
C ARG A 702 -4.32 42.47 29.12
N GLN A 703 -5.41 42.53 29.89
CA GLN A 703 -6.70 41.96 29.48
C GLN A 703 -7.23 42.62 28.20
N ARG A 704 -7.05 43.94 28.05
CA ARG A 704 -7.42 44.66 26.82
C ARG A 704 -6.62 44.15 25.63
N SER A 705 -5.30 44.04 25.76
CA SER A 705 -4.44 43.52 24.70
C SER A 705 -4.77 42.07 24.32
N ASP A 706 -5.00 41.21 25.32
CA ASP A 706 -5.36 39.80 25.10
C ASP A 706 -6.72 39.69 24.38
N PHE A 707 -7.71 40.51 24.77
CA PHE A 707 -9.00 40.57 24.10
C PHE A 707 -8.88 41.09 22.67
N GLU A 708 -8.11 42.15 22.43
CA GLU A 708 -7.88 42.69 21.08
C GLU A 708 -7.22 41.67 20.16
N ALA A 709 -6.22 40.93 20.66
CA ALA A 709 -5.61 39.84 19.92
C ALA A 709 -6.63 38.73 19.59
N SER A 710 -7.58 38.45 20.51
CA SER A 710 -8.60 37.42 20.29
C SER A 710 -9.64 37.79 19.23
N VAL A 711 -9.97 39.08 19.06
CA VAL A 711 -11.02 39.56 18.13
C VAL A 711 -10.47 40.20 16.85
N LEU A 712 -9.17 40.08 16.59
CA LEU A 712 -8.50 40.68 15.43
C LEU A 712 -9.18 40.29 14.10
N THR A 713 -9.52 39.00 13.94
CA THR A 713 -10.22 38.50 12.74
C THR A 713 -11.58 39.16 12.51
N LEU A 714 -12.33 39.47 13.56
CA LEU A 714 -13.61 40.19 13.45
C LEU A 714 -13.40 41.65 13.07
N ARG A 715 -12.34 42.29 13.58
CA ARG A 715 -11.98 43.65 13.21
C ARG A 715 -11.53 43.73 11.76
N ASP A 716 -10.70 42.80 11.28
CA ASP A 716 -10.25 42.76 9.89
C ASP A 716 -11.45 42.64 8.93
N ILE A 717 -12.43 41.79 9.26
CA ILE A 717 -13.68 41.68 8.49
C ILE A 717 -14.50 42.98 8.57
N ALA A 718 -14.61 43.60 9.75
CA ALA A 718 -15.34 44.85 9.91
C ALA A 718 -14.68 46.02 9.16
N ASP A 719 -13.35 46.08 9.13
CA ASP A 719 -12.58 47.07 8.38
C ASP A 719 -12.72 46.85 6.86
N LYS A 720 -12.69 45.60 6.41
CA LYS A 720 -12.97 45.22 5.01
C LYS A 720 -14.32 45.75 4.52
N TYR A 721 -15.36 45.71 5.36
CA TYR A 721 -16.72 46.12 5.02
C TYR A 721 -17.12 47.50 5.59
N LYS A 722 -16.15 48.32 6.01
CA LYS A 722 -16.39 49.63 6.66
C LYS A 722 -17.24 50.60 5.85
N HIS A 723 -17.16 50.53 4.52
CA HIS A 723 -17.96 51.35 3.60
C HIS A 723 -18.96 50.49 2.81
N GLY A 724 -19.51 49.45 3.46
CA GLY A 724 -20.48 48.54 2.88
C GLY A 724 -19.85 47.45 2.02
N LEU A 725 -20.65 46.82 1.16
CA LEU A 725 -20.19 45.75 0.27
C LEU A 725 -19.13 46.24 -0.72
N GLN A 726 -19.19 47.51 -1.09
CA GLN A 726 -18.26 48.12 -2.03
C GLN A 726 -16.81 48.08 -1.53
N SER A 727 -16.54 48.45 -0.27
CA SER A 727 -15.17 48.37 0.26
C SER A 727 -14.68 46.92 0.34
N GLY A 728 -15.59 45.97 0.55
CA GLY A 728 -15.27 44.55 0.54
C GLY A 728 -14.86 44.05 -0.84
N GLU A 729 -15.60 44.43 -1.88
CA GLU A 729 -15.23 44.19 -3.29
C GLU A 729 -13.87 44.82 -3.61
N GLU A 730 -13.66 46.07 -3.21
CA GLU A 730 -12.40 46.80 -3.44
C GLU A 730 -11.20 46.12 -2.77
N ALA A 731 -11.34 45.67 -1.53
CA ALA A 731 -10.30 44.97 -0.79
C ALA A 731 -9.88 43.66 -1.50
N VAL A 732 -10.86 42.85 -1.91
CA VAL A 732 -10.60 41.56 -2.58
C VAL A 732 -9.94 41.73 -3.94
N LEU A 733 -10.41 42.68 -4.75
CA LEU A 733 -9.80 42.96 -6.06
C LEU A 733 -8.39 43.56 -5.92
N THR A 734 -8.20 44.43 -4.93
CA THR A 734 -6.89 45.01 -4.61
C THR A 734 -5.88 43.93 -4.24
N GLU A 735 -6.28 42.94 -3.44
CA GLU A 735 -5.43 41.81 -3.06
C GLU A 735 -4.93 41.03 -4.30
N LEU A 736 -5.85 40.65 -5.19
CA LEU A 736 -5.51 39.92 -6.43
C LEU A 736 -4.58 40.71 -7.35
N ILE A 737 -4.87 42.01 -7.56
CA ILE A 737 -4.04 42.87 -8.40
C ILE A 737 -2.65 43.05 -7.78
N ASN A 738 -2.57 43.20 -6.46
CA ASN A 738 -1.32 43.39 -5.76
C ASN A 738 -0.45 42.12 -5.76
N GLU A 739 -1.05 40.93 -5.73
CA GLU A 739 -0.32 39.66 -5.88
C GLU A 739 0.35 39.56 -7.26
N TYR A 740 -0.37 39.90 -8.33
CA TYR A 740 0.21 40.00 -9.67
C TYR A 740 1.36 41.02 -9.71
N PHE A 741 1.12 42.24 -9.21
CA PHE A 741 2.10 43.32 -9.24
C PHE A 741 3.38 42.98 -8.47
N THR A 742 3.25 42.36 -7.30
CA THR A 742 4.39 42.03 -6.42
C THR A 742 5.38 41.09 -7.10
N VAL A 743 4.89 40.13 -7.88
CA VAL A 743 5.76 39.23 -8.66
C VAL A 743 6.33 39.96 -9.88
N GLU A 744 5.46 40.56 -10.69
CA GLU A 744 5.86 41.05 -12.01
C GLU A 744 6.67 42.35 -11.97
N THR A 745 6.58 43.14 -10.89
CA THR A 745 7.35 44.40 -10.78
C THR A 745 8.87 44.18 -10.86
N VAL A 746 9.37 43.04 -10.38
CA VAL A 746 10.81 42.75 -10.41
C VAL A 746 11.27 42.44 -11.84
N TYR A 747 10.42 41.76 -12.63
CA TYR A 747 10.69 41.43 -14.02
C TYR A 747 10.39 42.58 -14.98
N ALA A 748 9.34 43.38 -14.73
CA ALA A 748 8.94 44.50 -15.58
C ALA A 748 9.93 45.67 -15.61
N ASN A 749 10.88 45.70 -14.68
CA ASN A 749 11.91 46.73 -14.57
C ASN A 749 13.30 46.28 -15.07
N SER A 750 13.46 45.03 -15.53
CA SER A 750 14.72 44.47 -16.00
C SER A 750 14.53 43.70 -17.31
N HIS A 751 15.47 43.88 -18.25
CA HIS A 751 15.45 43.13 -19.52
C HIS A 751 16.06 41.72 -19.39
N ASN A 752 16.86 41.45 -18.34
CA ASN A 752 17.53 40.17 -18.16
C ASN A 752 16.93 39.38 -17.00
N ILE A 753 16.28 38.26 -17.32
CA ILE A 753 15.64 37.34 -16.36
C ILE A 753 16.70 36.70 -15.43
N GLU A 754 17.88 36.39 -15.95
CA GLU A 754 18.94 35.75 -15.16
C GLU A 754 19.42 36.65 -14.02
N ASP A 755 19.62 37.94 -14.32
CA ASP A 755 20.00 38.94 -13.32
C ASP A 755 18.91 39.12 -12.25
N VAL A 756 17.63 39.03 -12.65
CA VAL A 756 16.50 39.07 -11.71
C VAL A 756 16.54 37.87 -10.77
N VAL A 757 16.75 36.66 -11.28
CA VAL A 757 16.82 35.44 -10.45
C VAL A 757 18.02 35.51 -9.49
N LEU A 758 19.17 36.01 -9.93
CA LEU A 758 20.34 36.21 -9.06
C LEU A 758 20.10 37.28 -7.99
N ALA A 759 19.42 38.38 -8.33
CA ALA A 759 19.03 39.41 -7.37
C ALA A 759 18.02 38.86 -6.33
N LEU A 760 17.03 38.10 -6.77
CA LEU A 760 16.06 37.43 -5.90
C LEU A 760 16.74 36.42 -4.96
N ARG A 761 17.73 35.68 -5.45
CA ARG A 761 18.57 34.79 -4.61
C ARG A 761 19.29 35.56 -3.51
N GLN A 762 19.85 36.73 -3.81
CA GLN A 762 20.50 37.57 -2.79
C GLN A 762 19.47 38.13 -1.80
N GLN A 763 18.31 38.58 -2.27
CA GLN A 763 17.24 39.13 -1.44
C GLN A 763 16.59 38.09 -0.52
N HIS A 764 16.49 36.84 -0.98
CA HIS A 764 15.84 35.74 -0.27
C HIS A 764 16.82 34.63 0.11
N SER A 765 18.04 34.99 0.52
CA SER A 765 19.09 34.02 0.87
C SER A 765 18.72 33.06 2.02
N ALA A 766 17.76 33.43 2.86
CA ALA A 766 17.25 32.59 3.95
C ALA A 766 16.14 31.60 3.51
N ASP A 767 15.48 31.84 2.37
CA ASP A 767 14.42 30.98 1.85
C ASP A 767 14.39 31.02 0.31
N LEU A 768 15.14 30.11 -0.31
CA LEU A 768 15.23 29.99 -1.76
C LEU A 768 13.98 29.39 -2.40
N ASN A 769 13.07 28.78 -1.63
CA ASN A 769 11.76 28.34 -2.16
C ASN A 769 10.91 29.52 -2.61
N LYS A 770 11.11 30.70 -2.00
CA LYS A 770 10.45 31.93 -2.43
C LYS A 770 10.91 32.36 -3.83
N VAL A 771 12.20 32.18 -4.14
CA VAL A 771 12.74 32.43 -5.48
C VAL A 771 12.09 31.50 -6.50
N PHE A 772 12.02 30.20 -6.21
CA PHE A 772 11.30 29.22 -7.06
C PHE A 772 9.84 29.64 -7.29
N SER A 773 9.14 30.05 -6.24
CA SER A 773 7.72 30.45 -6.32
C SER A 773 7.52 31.70 -7.20
N ILE A 774 8.39 32.69 -7.08
CA ILE A 774 8.38 33.92 -7.89
C ILE A 774 8.71 33.58 -9.35
N SER A 775 9.74 32.77 -9.61
CA SER A 775 10.12 32.33 -10.97
C SER A 775 9.02 31.51 -11.63
N ARG A 776 8.42 30.54 -10.93
CA ARG A 776 7.27 29.76 -11.43
C ARG A 776 6.10 30.67 -11.81
N SER A 777 5.77 31.63 -10.94
CA SER A 777 4.70 32.59 -11.20
C SER A 777 4.98 33.40 -12.47
N HIS A 778 6.23 33.83 -12.70
CA HIS A 778 6.61 34.57 -13.90
C HIS A 778 6.57 33.73 -15.18
N VAL A 779 6.96 32.45 -15.15
CA VAL A 779 6.86 31.56 -16.33
C VAL A 779 5.41 31.45 -16.85
N ALA A 780 4.42 31.60 -15.98
CA ALA A 780 3.00 31.57 -16.33
C ALA A 780 2.42 32.94 -16.77
N LEU A 781 3.27 33.91 -17.18
CA LEU A 781 2.88 35.29 -17.45
C LEU A 781 1.70 35.42 -18.42
N ASP A 782 1.65 34.65 -19.51
CA ASP A 782 0.56 34.73 -20.49
C ASP A 782 -0.82 34.43 -19.87
N THR A 783 -0.90 33.39 -19.04
CA THR A 783 -2.14 33.02 -18.35
C THR A 783 -2.52 34.08 -17.32
N LYS A 784 -1.54 34.62 -16.60
CA LYS A 784 -1.74 35.70 -15.62
C LYS A 784 -2.23 36.99 -16.29
N ASN A 785 -1.63 37.37 -17.42
CA ASN A 785 -2.04 38.51 -18.23
C ASN A 785 -3.50 38.37 -18.67
N LYS A 786 -3.89 37.20 -19.19
CA LYS A 786 -5.28 36.92 -19.57
C LYS A 786 -6.24 37.09 -18.39
N LEU A 787 -5.91 36.52 -17.23
CA LEU A 787 -6.75 36.64 -16.03
C LEU A 787 -6.86 38.10 -15.56
N LEU A 788 -5.74 38.82 -15.50
CA LEU A 788 -5.73 40.21 -15.06
C LEU A 788 -6.51 41.11 -16.01
N LEU A 789 -6.39 40.91 -17.33
CA LEU A 789 -7.20 41.63 -18.32
C LEU A 789 -8.70 41.37 -18.14
N GLN A 790 -9.10 40.12 -17.85
CA GLN A 790 -10.49 39.78 -17.54
C GLN A 790 -10.98 40.46 -16.26
N LEU A 791 -10.15 40.52 -15.21
CA LEU A 791 -10.45 41.23 -13.97
C LEU A 791 -10.65 42.74 -14.23
N LEU A 792 -9.71 43.38 -14.93
CA LEU A 792 -9.77 44.81 -15.29
C LEU A 792 -10.99 45.13 -16.15
N ALA A 793 -11.34 44.27 -17.12
CA ALA A 793 -12.51 44.44 -17.96
C ALA A 793 -13.83 44.37 -17.18
N GLN A 794 -13.94 43.49 -16.18
CA GLN A 794 -15.11 43.42 -15.30
C GLN A 794 -15.23 44.66 -14.41
N MET A 795 -14.09 45.17 -13.90
CA MET A 795 -14.05 46.44 -13.15
C MET A 795 -14.54 47.62 -14.01
N ALA A 796 -14.13 47.68 -15.29
CA ALA A 796 -14.58 48.71 -16.23
C ALA A 796 -16.11 48.73 -16.41
N ARG A 797 -16.72 47.54 -16.56
CA ARG A 797 -18.18 47.39 -16.71
C ARG A 797 -18.93 47.83 -15.46
N GLY A 798 -18.40 47.56 -14.27
CA GLY A 798 -18.98 47.98 -13.00
C GLY A 798 -18.93 49.51 -12.77
N ALA A 799 -17.89 50.17 -13.29
CA ALA A 799 -17.71 51.63 -13.22
C ALA A 799 -18.67 52.39 -14.13
N ALA A 800 -18.96 51.88 -15.34
CA ALA A 800 -19.86 52.53 -16.31
C ALA A 800 -21.34 52.62 -15.87
N ALA A 801 -21.76 51.81 -14.88
CA ALA A 801 -23.16 51.69 -14.46
C ALA A 801 -23.54 52.56 -13.23
N ALA A 802 -22.60 53.21 -12.54
CA ALA A 802 -22.84 53.89 -11.27
C ALA A 802 -22.90 55.43 -11.37
N PRO A 803 -23.81 56.12 -10.64
CA PRO A 803 -23.81 57.58 -10.56
C PRO A 803 -22.59 58.12 -9.78
N ARG A 804 -22.04 59.25 -10.24
CA ARG A 804 -20.78 59.90 -9.81
C ARG A 804 -20.57 60.16 -8.31
N LYS A 805 -21.60 60.03 -7.46
CA LYS A 805 -21.47 60.22 -6.01
C LYS A 805 -20.95 58.99 -5.26
N SER A 806 -20.74 57.85 -5.94
CA SER A 806 -20.09 56.66 -5.36
C SER A 806 -18.65 56.52 -5.87
N SER A 807 -17.71 56.52 -4.93
CA SER A 807 -16.26 56.45 -5.09
C SER A 807 -15.79 55.06 -5.58
N LYS A 808 -16.28 54.56 -6.72
CA LYS A 808 -15.94 53.18 -7.18
C LYS A 808 -14.48 52.98 -7.61
N THR A 809 -13.71 54.05 -7.81
CA THR A 809 -12.42 53.95 -8.51
C THR A 809 -11.27 54.75 -7.91
N ALA A 810 -11.49 55.56 -6.86
CA ALA A 810 -10.40 56.28 -6.19
C ALA A 810 -9.41 55.33 -5.49
N ALA A 811 -9.89 54.20 -4.96
CA ALA A 811 -9.08 53.22 -4.25
C ALA A 811 -8.06 52.49 -5.16
N PHE A 812 -8.39 52.28 -6.43
CA PHE A 812 -7.56 51.52 -7.37
C PHE A 812 -6.53 52.36 -8.13
N VAL A 813 -6.69 53.70 -8.17
CA VAL A 813 -5.81 54.59 -8.95
C VAL A 813 -4.32 54.34 -8.67
N PRO A 814 -3.85 54.22 -7.40
CA PRO A 814 -2.42 54.00 -7.13
C PRO A 814 -1.89 52.67 -7.70
N LEU A 815 -2.71 51.63 -7.77
CA LEU A 815 -2.33 50.33 -8.34
C LEU A 815 -2.36 50.35 -9.87
N LEU A 816 -3.36 50.99 -10.46
CA LEU A 816 -3.44 51.18 -11.91
C LEU A 816 -2.29 52.04 -12.44
N GLU A 817 -1.86 53.06 -11.69
CA GLU A 817 -0.67 53.86 -12.01
C GLU A 817 0.60 53.00 -12.01
N LYS A 818 0.76 52.12 -11.01
CA LYS A 818 1.88 51.17 -10.94
C LYS A 818 1.90 50.22 -12.14
N LEU A 819 0.76 49.64 -12.51
CA LEU A 819 0.65 48.74 -13.67
C LEU A 819 0.88 49.45 -15.00
N ALA A 820 0.38 50.69 -15.14
CA ALA A 820 0.57 51.51 -16.33
C ALA A 820 2.05 51.85 -16.62
N ASN A 821 2.90 51.79 -15.59
CA ASN A 821 4.34 52.09 -15.69
C ASN A 821 5.19 50.88 -16.12
N PHE A 822 4.60 49.70 -16.34
CA PHE A 822 5.34 48.55 -16.89
C PHE A 822 5.81 48.85 -18.32
N LYS A 823 7.10 48.62 -18.59
CA LYS A 823 7.76 49.07 -19.83
C LYS A 823 7.96 47.94 -20.86
N GLU A 824 8.09 46.69 -20.42
CA GLU A 824 8.33 45.57 -21.34
C GLU A 824 7.13 45.25 -22.23
N ASN A 825 7.41 44.80 -23.45
CA ASN A 825 6.38 44.48 -24.46
C ASN A 825 5.38 43.43 -23.97
N GLN A 826 5.83 42.47 -23.16
CA GLN A 826 5.00 41.40 -22.59
C GLN A 826 3.90 41.90 -21.64
N TYR A 827 4.00 43.14 -21.14
CA TYR A 827 2.99 43.78 -20.29
C TYR A 827 2.15 44.84 -21.03
N SER A 828 2.41 45.10 -22.31
CA SER A 828 1.84 46.22 -23.06
C SER A 828 0.30 46.28 -23.00
N LEU A 829 -0.39 45.15 -23.13
CA LEU A 829 -1.86 45.08 -23.06
C LEU A 829 -2.39 45.43 -21.66
N VAL A 830 -1.76 44.88 -20.61
CA VAL A 830 -2.14 45.16 -19.21
C VAL A 830 -1.90 46.63 -18.89
N ALA A 831 -0.75 47.19 -19.29
CA ALA A 831 -0.42 48.59 -19.07
C ALA A 831 -1.31 49.54 -19.88
N LEU A 832 -1.79 49.12 -21.06
CA LEU A 832 -2.75 49.88 -21.87
C LEU A 832 -4.13 49.92 -21.20
N GLU A 833 -4.67 48.77 -20.79
CA GLU A 833 -5.97 48.69 -20.11
C GLU A 833 -5.96 49.42 -18.77
N ALA A 834 -4.88 49.32 -18.00
CA ALA A 834 -4.73 50.09 -16.77
C ALA A 834 -4.76 51.61 -17.03
N ARG A 835 -4.11 52.08 -18.12
CA ARG A 835 -4.18 53.49 -18.55
C ARG A 835 -5.58 53.89 -18.99
N GLN A 836 -6.27 53.05 -19.76
CA GLN A 836 -7.61 53.32 -20.26
C GLN A 836 -8.60 53.48 -19.09
N LEU A 837 -8.57 52.56 -18.12
CA LEU A 837 -9.36 52.64 -16.90
C LEU A 837 -9.09 53.93 -16.11
N MET A 838 -7.84 54.37 -16.00
CA MET A 838 -7.52 55.64 -15.34
C MET A 838 -8.06 56.85 -16.10
N ILE A 839 -7.99 56.86 -17.43
CA ILE A 839 -8.51 57.95 -18.27
C ILE A 839 -10.02 58.01 -18.17
N ASP A 840 -10.71 56.88 -18.28
CA ASP A 840 -12.16 56.79 -18.19
C ASP A 840 -12.70 57.27 -16.84
N ASN A 841 -11.93 57.07 -15.76
CA ASN A 841 -12.25 57.61 -14.44
C ASN A 841 -12.01 59.13 -14.31
N LYS A 842 -11.04 59.68 -15.06
CA LYS A 842 -10.77 61.13 -15.08
C LYS A 842 -11.76 61.89 -15.97
N MET A 843 -12.37 61.23 -16.95
CA MET A 843 -13.35 61.83 -17.87
C MET A 843 -14.78 61.76 -17.31
N PRO A 844 -15.63 62.79 -17.52
CA PRO A 844 -17.05 62.71 -17.16
C PRO A 844 -17.79 61.59 -17.90
N SER A 845 -18.70 60.89 -17.22
CA SER A 845 -19.55 59.91 -17.89
C SER A 845 -20.44 60.62 -18.92
N TYR A 846 -20.85 59.93 -19.98
CA TYR A 846 -21.72 60.52 -21.01
C TYR A 846 -23.04 61.06 -20.42
N ARG A 847 -23.58 60.40 -19.38
CA ARG A 847 -24.73 60.87 -18.61
C ARG A 847 -24.46 62.17 -17.86
N ASP A 848 -23.29 62.31 -17.23
CA ASP A 848 -22.91 63.53 -16.51
C ASP A 848 -22.53 64.69 -17.44
N ARG A 849 -22.25 64.42 -18.73
CA ARG A 849 -22.08 65.47 -19.76
C ARG A 849 -23.41 65.93 -20.34
N LEU A 850 -24.47 65.14 -20.18
CA LEU A 850 -25.83 65.41 -20.66
C LEU A 850 -26.72 66.08 -19.60
N SER A 851 -26.42 65.88 -18.30
CA SER A 851 -27.00 66.61 -17.16
C SER A 851 -26.29 67.92 -16.92
#